data_AF-A0A6P8LSM5-F1
#
_entry.id   AF-A0A6P8LSM5-F1
#
_cell.length_a   1.000
_cell.length_b   1.000
_cell.length_c   1.000
_cell.angle_alpha   90.00
_cell.angle_beta   90.00
_cell.angle_gamma   90.00
#
_symmetry.space_group_name_H-M   'P 1'
#
loop_
_entity.id
_entity.type
_entity.pdbx_description
1 polymer ?
#
loop_
_entity_poly.entity_id
_entity_poly.type
_entity_poly.pdbx_seq_one_letter_code
_entity_poly.pdbx_strand_id
1 'polypeptide(L)'
;MLYIFHVDTGTTITFDIKLALQTVSQLKEAIERECGVVSAHQVLLMSGGESLEPNARVCSYSAGTDTNPIYLFSKAAIESHHPPTPSIDYGSDVDLQNQIDASLTMPATYQTLIARAQLAQQCCGLAREQTRICERLVHDQHLQQQGWAAVVANLEDITQMFESRADVLQQSFAVYLSERQQHMELLQNFNADLGTLAQIPILPALRAQAEGLLSPDDQPNQSEKDSDGREEVLSLLRWISAKDNQSSLEQVAEQCSRGLEQFDERVMEALKTEVNAAIDNANKQDMKEIKGLGERLFALEQLMAQTKKLVHEQGELAQGFLQNQSRANNLGDASVLPDLCTSHRRQLLVMLQNHNKLRDIRRRCTKAKEELSVNIYHRLKWIMYVENKMMEVDGKLVMYHESLKRLRRHLEVLQQIHLAPHMYMNAVAEVVRRRTFSQAFLVWASNLACQLLTVHSEELARRREFQSKFDGHFLNTLFPGLEDTPPPFATQAPSVFDNGLPKLTAEDMESLRSQLPELALTISSPDLNSITQFFLSKSLTEASTDGNKEKDSTSMRVDVATKEQERTRAPMLFDRGGFESETDTEEFEKIGQGATDSKPESYDGAKQMRQKQLEENLGNTREEVERLSSILKTMKAVVYEALRTVRQELAVLRDRTNEEQAGFSKMTEQVRETLSLYSRECDRRLREREQELTVDHELEMADVKKLMQNREEEICTLKRNLVEKETELAEHEHLISTMRQKLENEQTEMRNLQTHLHQQLEETLEQARADKEAAVKKANDERFIEIASLTNSVAQSQKRIQELEESLKHARNEQQRMVKETTEKLQMEYKNELQSIRSRFKLMTASTMESSPSDSSLEKIERPDFIELTSHALAQSTKDMKPENSATIRSIEDERMVKLVHDLRLATQAIEEKDRTMEMYRRREIALTEECKRYKSTIRRLKDSESFKNVLIEAGLHKEHSEEQLEMSQSSLEEETKSLETEKDEVEVSESKKVRLEASDDLGCLSRRLEILENENKRMNAELQTLRESKETAETKVETLEADKVRLEIELVKERSRSFTAPDTLPSSGSREKDMNDSVAVVSDSSSSQDATTSPKPQRSCGCITCFTHIKKKIDTTAAKLAELGHITVTSCDPGDNVLVFWDETHRTYTFYQESTTLHFLDPKSTAALDLVWNPDESLKNTQSIVEVASKEYCHAIKIDNRYRVPRGTKFYRVRAVKPVGDSAAMLASVQEE
;
A
#
# COMPACT_ATOMS: atom_id res chain seq x y z
N MET A 1 -28.14 24.80 10.32
CA MET A 1 -27.28 24.79 9.12
C MET A 1 -26.07 23.92 9.43
N LEU A 2 -25.59 23.17 8.45
CA LEU A 2 -24.33 22.43 8.52
C LEU A 2 -23.24 23.31 7.91
N TYR A 3 -22.11 23.48 8.60
CA TYR A 3 -21.02 24.37 8.19
C TYR A 3 -19.79 23.58 7.76
N ILE A 4 -19.29 23.88 6.56
CA ILE A 4 -18.08 23.29 5.99
C ILE A 4 -17.14 24.43 5.64
N PHE A 5 -15.91 24.36 6.08
CA PHE A 5 -14.90 25.37 5.79
C PHE A 5 -13.93 24.85 4.74
N HIS A 6 -13.97 25.44 3.55
CA HIS A 6 -13.03 25.12 2.47
C HIS A 6 -11.71 25.86 2.73
N VAL A 7 -10.72 25.14 3.24
CA VAL A 7 -9.46 25.73 3.73
C VAL A 7 -8.63 26.33 2.59
N ASP A 8 -8.62 25.66 1.45
CA ASP A 8 -7.86 26.05 0.25
C ASP A 8 -8.22 27.47 -0.23
N THR A 9 -9.53 27.78 -0.25
CA THR A 9 -10.05 29.08 -0.69
C THR A 9 -10.37 30.01 0.49
N GLY A 10 -10.30 29.50 1.72
CA GLY A 10 -10.60 30.23 2.96
C GLY A 10 -12.06 30.69 3.05
N THR A 11 -13.02 29.83 2.71
CA THR A 11 -14.45 30.19 2.64
C THR A 11 -15.33 29.20 3.37
N THR A 12 -16.33 29.71 4.10
CA THR A 12 -17.37 28.89 4.73
C THR A 12 -18.51 28.63 3.76
N ILE A 13 -18.84 27.35 3.56
CA ILE A 13 -19.97 26.86 2.78
C ILE A 13 -21.01 26.33 3.76
N THR A 14 -22.28 26.68 3.55
CA THR A 14 -23.39 26.29 4.43
C THR A 14 -24.36 25.38 3.70
N PHE A 15 -24.70 24.25 4.32
CA PHE A 15 -25.66 23.29 3.79
C PHE A 15 -26.89 23.14 4.70
N ASP A 16 -27.96 22.54 4.17
CA ASP A 16 -29.13 22.15 4.96
C ASP A 16 -28.68 21.18 6.08
N ILE A 17 -29.15 21.45 7.31
CA ILE A 17 -28.85 20.61 8.48
C ILE A 17 -29.31 19.17 8.31
N LYS A 18 -30.26 18.89 7.41
CA LYS A 18 -30.68 17.51 7.09
C LYS A 18 -29.53 16.64 6.59
N LEU A 19 -28.51 17.21 5.96
CA LEU A 19 -27.32 16.46 5.55
C LEU A 19 -26.52 15.91 6.75
N ALA A 20 -26.70 16.47 7.96
CA ALA A 20 -26.08 15.91 9.16
C ALA A 20 -26.60 14.48 9.48
N LEU A 21 -27.84 14.15 9.06
CA LEU A 21 -28.43 12.82 9.30
C LEU A 21 -28.05 11.79 8.21
N GLN A 22 -27.41 12.24 7.14
CA GLN A 22 -27.00 11.44 5.99
C GLN A 22 -25.59 10.87 6.18
N THR A 23 -25.15 9.98 5.29
CA THR A 23 -23.78 9.47 5.30
C THR A 23 -22.79 10.51 4.81
N VAL A 24 -21.52 10.36 5.17
CA VAL A 24 -20.44 11.22 4.67
C VAL A 24 -20.32 11.11 3.15
N SER A 25 -20.55 9.94 2.54
CA SER A 25 -20.57 9.80 1.07
C SER A 25 -21.61 10.73 0.42
N GLN A 26 -22.83 10.78 0.98
CA GLN A 26 -23.89 11.67 0.48
C GLN A 26 -23.56 13.15 0.73
N LEU A 27 -22.83 13.45 1.81
CA LEU A 27 -22.30 14.79 2.04
C LEU A 27 -21.26 15.16 0.97
N LYS A 28 -20.35 14.24 0.61
CA LYS A 28 -19.35 14.48 -0.45
C LYS A 28 -20.01 14.76 -1.80
N GLU A 29 -21.04 14.00 -2.17
CA GLU A 29 -21.83 14.26 -3.39
C GLU A 29 -22.55 15.62 -3.35
N ALA A 30 -23.00 16.07 -2.17
CA ALA A 30 -23.60 17.38 -2.01
C ALA A 30 -22.56 18.51 -2.14
N ILE A 31 -21.36 18.32 -1.59
CA ILE A 31 -20.22 19.24 -1.75
C ILE A 31 -19.81 19.33 -3.22
N GLU A 32 -19.75 18.19 -3.92
CA GLU A 32 -19.38 18.15 -5.33
C GLU A 32 -20.35 18.96 -6.20
N ARG A 33 -21.67 18.81 -5.98
CA ARG A 33 -22.69 19.58 -6.69
C ARG A 33 -22.62 21.09 -6.44
N GLU A 34 -22.32 21.51 -5.22
CA GLU A 34 -22.31 22.92 -4.84
C GLU A 34 -20.97 23.61 -5.14
N CYS A 35 -19.85 22.91 -4.97
CA CYS A 35 -18.50 23.47 -4.97
C CYS A 35 -17.64 23.01 -6.15
N GLY A 36 -18.08 22.00 -6.92
CA GLY A 36 -17.32 21.43 -8.04
C GLY A 36 -16.07 20.64 -7.64
N VAL A 37 -15.89 20.35 -6.35
CA VAL A 37 -14.79 19.48 -5.87
C VAL A 37 -15.25 18.03 -5.97
N VAL A 38 -14.67 17.25 -6.89
CA VAL A 38 -15.04 15.85 -7.11
C VAL A 38 -14.89 15.03 -5.83
N SER A 39 -15.87 14.16 -5.52
CA SER A 39 -15.91 13.38 -4.27
C SER A 39 -14.62 12.60 -3.96
N ALA A 40 -13.94 12.08 -5.00
CA ALA A 40 -12.65 11.38 -4.88
C ALA A 40 -11.48 12.29 -4.45
N HIS A 41 -11.56 13.58 -4.74
CA HIS A 41 -10.54 14.57 -4.37
C HIS A 41 -10.85 15.31 -3.06
N GLN A 42 -12.00 15.05 -2.44
CA GLN A 42 -12.39 15.67 -1.17
C GLN A 42 -11.76 14.95 0.02
N VAL A 43 -10.96 15.69 0.79
CA VAL A 43 -10.49 15.31 2.12
C VAL A 43 -11.29 16.10 3.15
N LEU A 44 -12.00 15.40 4.02
CA LEU A 44 -12.84 15.98 5.07
C LEU A 44 -12.24 15.64 6.42
N LEU A 45 -11.83 16.66 7.16
CA LEU A 45 -11.25 16.51 8.51
C LEU A 45 -12.09 17.24 9.55
N MET A 46 -12.08 16.70 10.76
CA MET A 46 -12.59 17.39 11.95
C MET A 46 -11.49 18.18 12.66
N SER A 47 -11.90 19.07 13.56
CA SER A 47 -11.00 19.57 14.59
C SER A 47 -10.41 18.40 15.38
N GLY A 48 -9.07 18.31 15.41
CA GLY A 48 -8.34 17.18 15.98
C GLY A 48 -7.74 16.23 14.94
N GLY A 49 -8.04 16.40 13.64
CA GLY A 49 -7.38 15.64 12.56
C GLY A 49 -8.02 14.31 12.21
N GLU A 50 -9.15 13.96 12.83
CA GLU A 50 -9.91 12.76 12.46
C GLU A 50 -10.55 12.92 11.07
N SER A 51 -10.37 11.91 10.23
CA SER A 51 -10.97 11.84 8.90
C SER A 51 -12.41 11.33 8.98
N LEU A 52 -13.29 11.86 8.14
CA LEU A 52 -14.68 11.42 8.09
C LEU A 52 -14.81 10.15 7.24
N GLU A 53 -15.31 9.08 7.86
CA GLU A 53 -15.50 7.78 7.23
C GLU A 53 -16.71 7.80 6.27
N PRO A 54 -16.58 7.34 5.01
CA PRO A 54 -17.63 7.44 4.00
C PRO A 54 -19.00 6.87 4.41
N ASN A 55 -18.97 5.77 5.17
CA ASN A 55 -20.16 5.03 5.60
C ASN A 55 -20.75 5.53 6.93
N ALA A 56 -20.02 6.37 7.67
CA ALA A 56 -20.51 6.95 8.91
C ALA A 56 -21.53 8.07 8.63
N ARG A 57 -22.42 8.34 9.59
CA ARG A 57 -23.35 9.48 9.51
C ARG A 57 -22.62 10.76 9.91
N VAL A 58 -22.90 11.86 9.23
CA VAL A 58 -22.23 13.15 9.55
C VAL A 58 -22.45 13.56 11.01
N CYS A 59 -23.62 13.27 11.61
CA CYS A 59 -23.91 13.59 13.00
C CYS A 59 -23.25 12.68 14.05
N SER A 60 -22.55 11.60 13.67
CA SER A 60 -21.72 10.86 14.63
C SER A 60 -20.49 11.66 15.05
N TYR A 61 -20.17 12.69 14.27
CA TYR A 61 -19.03 13.56 14.44
C TYR A 61 -19.44 14.85 15.17
N SER A 62 -18.63 15.30 16.11
CA SER A 62 -18.88 16.54 16.87
C SER A 62 -18.44 17.81 16.11
N ALA A 63 -18.70 17.87 14.80
CA ALA A 63 -18.37 18.99 13.91
C ALA A 63 -19.55 19.41 13.01
N GLY A 64 -19.34 20.44 12.20
CA GLY A 64 -20.34 20.99 11.29
C GLY A 64 -21.13 22.18 11.86
N THR A 65 -20.60 22.84 12.88
CA THR A 65 -21.16 24.05 13.50
C THR A 65 -20.40 25.30 13.03
N ASP A 66 -20.93 26.49 13.30
CA ASP A 66 -20.30 27.77 12.97
C ASP A 66 -18.96 27.99 13.70
N THR A 67 -18.81 27.45 14.90
CA THR A 67 -17.55 27.51 15.68
C THR A 67 -16.63 26.31 15.49
N ASN A 68 -17.15 25.20 14.98
CA ASN A 68 -16.39 23.98 14.70
C ASN A 68 -16.90 23.36 13.38
N PRO A 69 -16.51 23.92 12.22
CA PRO A 69 -16.94 23.43 10.93
C PRO A 69 -16.20 22.13 10.57
N ILE A 70 -16.70 21.42 9.56
CA ILE A 70 -15.94 20.35 8.91
C ILE A 70 -14.93 21.01 7.95
N TYR A 71 -13.66 20.64 8.03
CA TYR A 71 -12.61 21.20 7.15
C TYR A 71 -12.53 20.42 5.85
N LEU A 72 -12.69 21.11 4.73
CA LEU A 72 -12.59 20.55 3.39
C LEU A 72 -11.27 20.98 2.74
N PHE A 73 -10.58 20.00 2.16
CA PHE A 73 -9.41 20.18 1.31
C PHE A 73 -9.62 19.45 -0.02
N SER A 74 -9.12 20.05 -1.11
CA SER A 74 -9.18 19.48 -2.45
C SER A 74 -7.80 18.99 -2.88
N LYS A 75 -7.63 17.67 -3.07
CA LYS A 75 -6.38 17.10 -3.58
C LYS A 75 -5.98 17.70 -4.93
N ALA A 76 -6.94 17.86 -5.85
CA ALA A 76 -6.71 18.48 -7.15
C ALA A 76 -6.23 19.94 -7.05
N ALA A 77 -6.73 20.72 -6.07
CA ALA A 77 -6.28 22.08 -5.84
C ALA A 77 -4.85 22.13 -5.26
N ILE A 78 -4.49 21.15 -4.43
CA ILE A 78 -3.14 21.02 -3.86
C ILE A 78 -2.14 20.58 -4.94
N GLU A 79 -2.53 19.71 -5.87
CA GLU A 79 -1.67 19.21 -6.95
C GLU A 79 -1.39 20.25 -8.06
N SER A 80 -2.31 21.19 -8.28
CA SER A 80 -2.15 22.31 -9.22
C SER A 80 -0.80 23.01 -9.08
N HIS A 81 -0.21 23.51 -10.18
CA HIS A 81 1.02 24.32 -10.10
C HIS A 81 0.82 25.69 -9.45
N HIS A 82 -0.40 26.21 -9.48
CA HIS A 82 -0.73 27.55 -8.98
C HIS A 82 -1.59 27.47 -7.73
N PRO A 83 -1.36 28.34 -6.72
CA PRO A 83 -2.19 28.40 -5.53
C PRO A 83 -3.65 28.73 -5.89
N PRO A 84 -4.63 28.13 -5.20
CA PRO A 84 -6.03 28.47 -5.37
C PRO A 84 -6.27 29.94 -5.02
N THR A 85 -7.16 30.59 -5.77
CA THR A 85 -7.50 32.00 -5.51
C THR A 85 -8.35 32.06 -4.23
N PRO A 86 -7.93 32.80 -3.19
CA PRO A 86 -8.72 32.94 -1.98
C PRO A 86 -10.02 33.68 -2.30
N SER A 87 -11.14 33.22 -1.75
CA SER A 87 -12.41 33.92 -1.89
C SER A 87 -12.46 35.08 -0.91
N ILE A 88 -12.43 36.29 -1.47
CA ILE A 88 -12.28 37.56 -0.76
C ILE A 88 -13.39 38.49 -1.19
N ASP A 89 -14.14 38.98 -0.21
CA ASP A 89 -15.06 40.10 -0.41
C ASP A 89 -14.27 41.40 -0.33
N TYR A 90 -13.93 41.97 -1.49
CA TYR A 90 -13.23 43.24 -1.56
C TYR A 90 -14.11 44.42 -1.13
N GLY A 91 -15.43 44.24 -1.00
CA GLY A 91 -16.39 45.30 -0.70
C GLY A 91 -16.53 46.37 -1.79
N SER A 92 -17.54 47.23 -1.66
CA SER A 92 -17.74 48.35 -2.60
C SER A 92 -16.86 49.55 -2.25
N ASP A 93 -15.98 49.95 -3.15
CA ASP A 93 -15.24 51.22 -3.06
C ASP A 93 -16.04 52.36 -3.69
N VAL A 94 -16.94 52.94 -2.90
CA VAL A 94 -17.68 54.14 -3.28
C VAL A 94 -16.73 55.34 -3.21
N ASP A 95 -16.74 56.19 -4.24
CA ASP A 95 -15.96 57.43 -4.28
C ASP A 95 -16.57 58.52 -3.37
N LEU A 96 -16.41 58.28 -2.07
CA LEU A 96 -16.91 59.15 -1.03
C LEU A 96 -16.17 60.49 -0.98
N GLN A 97 -14.92 60.52 -1.47
CA GLN A 97 -14.11 61.72 -1.57
C GLN A 97 -14.80 62.75 -2.47
N ASN A 98 -15.15 62.36 -3.70
CA ASN A 98 -15.83 63.24 -4.64
C ASN A 98 -17.23 63.66 -4.16
N GLN A 99 -17.98 62.76 -3.48
CA GLN A 99 -19.30 63.09 -2.92
C GLN A 99 -19.21 64.12 -1.77
N ILE A 100 -18.19 63.98 -0.91
CA ILE A 100 -17.95 64.93 0.18
C ILE A 100 -17.47 66.26 -0.40
N ASP A 101 -16.52 66.27 -1.33
CA ASP A 101 -16.00 67.50 -1.94
C ASP A 101 -17.10 68.29 -2.67
N ALA A 102 -17.96 67.60 -3.43
CA ALA A 102 -19.15 68.21 -4.04
C ALA A 102 -20.08 68.82 -2.95
N SER A 103 -20.27 68.13 -1.83
CA SER A 103 -21.09 68.59 -0.73
C SER A 103 -20.50 69.81 0.00
N LEU A 104 -19.17 69.96 0.04
CA LEU A 104 -18.50 71.10 0.67
C LEU A 104 -18.76 72.42 -0.09
N THR A 105 -18.93 72.36 -1.42
CA THR A 105 -19.16 73.53 -2.27
C THR A 105 -20.60 74.06 -2.27
N MET A 106 -21.55 73.30 -1.71
CA MET A 106 -22.96 73.70 -1.63
C MET A 106 -23.18 74.97 -0.78
N PRO A 107 -24.16 75.84 -1.14
CA PRO A 107 -24.51 77.04 -0.37
C PRO A 107 -25.15 76.68 0.98
N ALA A 108 -25.14 77.61 1.94
CA ALA A 108 -25.71 77.40 3.27
C ALA A 108 -27.25 77.48 3.25
N THR A 109 -27.90 76.38 2.86
CA THR A 109 -29.36 76.26 2.81
C THR A 109 -29.84 75.09 3.67
N TYR A 110 -31.13 75.08 4.02
CA TYR A 110 -31.72 73.95 4.73
C TYR A 110 -31.60 72.64 3.93
N GLN A 111 -31.78 72.69 2.60
CA GLN A 111 -31.60 71.54 1.71
C GLN A 111 -30.17 70.98 1.77
N THR A 112 -29.16 71.84 1.90
CA THR A 112 -27.76 71.44 2.08
C THR A 112 -27.56 70.66 3.39
N LEU A 113 -28.23 71.05 4.48
CA LEU A 113 -28.17 70.30 5.75
C LEU A 113 -28.79 68.90 5.61
N ILE A 114 -29.90 68.77 4.88
CA ILE A 114 -30.53 67.46 4.58
C ILE A 114 -29.56 66.58 3.78
N ALA A 115 -29.01 67.11 2.67
CA ALA A 115 -28.08 66.37 1.82
C ALA A 115 -26.83 65.92 2.59
N ARG A 116 -26.29 66.76 3.48
CA ARG A 116 -25.15 66.41 4.33
C ARG A 116 -25.49 65.38 5.41
N ALA A 117 -26.69 65.43 5.98
CA ALA A 117 -27.15 64.42 6.92
C ALA A 117 -27.35 63.06 6.25
N GLN A 118 -27.88 63.02 5.02
CA GLN A 118 -27.98 61.81 4.21
C GLN A 118 -26.59 61.25 3.86
N LEU A 119 -25.65 62.10 3.45
CA LEU A 119 -24.28 61.69 3.18
C LEU A 119 -23.59 61.13 4.44
N ALA A 120 -23.79 61.75 5.60
CA ALA A 120 -23.28 61.24 6.88
C ALA A 120 -23.89 59.87 7.25
N GLN A 121 -25.19 59.65 7.00
CA GLN A 121 -25.82 58.34 7.17
C GLN A 121 -25.20 57.29 6.23
N GLN A 122 -24.92 57.66 4.98
CA GLN A 122 -24.26 56.79 4.01
C GLN A 122 -22.83 56.42 4.46
N CYS A 123 -22.05 57.38 4.97
CA CYS A 123 -20.73 57.12 5.57
C CYS A 123 -20.80 56.08 6.70
N CYS A 124 -21.81 56.18 7.57
CA CYS A 124 -22.03 55.22 8.66
C CYS A 124 -22.45 53.84 8.14
N GLY A 125 -23.31 53.78 7.11
CA GLY A 125 -23.67 52.53 6.44
C GLY A 125 -22.47 51.82 5.83
N LEU A 126 -21.63 52.56 5.08
CA LEU A 126 -20.37 52.04 4.53
C LEU A 126 -19.42 51.58 5.63
N ALA A 127 -19.31 52.32 6.74
CA ALA A 127 -18.45 51.93 7.84
C ALA A 127 -18.86 50.58 8.46
N ARG A 128 -20.17 50.34 8.66
CA ARG A 128 -20.70 49.06 9.15
C ARG A 128 -20.40 47.91 8.19
N GLU A 129 -20.54 48.14 6.89
CA GLU A 129 -20.25 47.13 5.88
C GLU A 129 -18.75 46.79 5.85
N GLN A 130 -17.87 47.79 5.88
CA GLN A 130 -16.43 47.60 5.94
C GLN A 130 -16.01 46.79 7.18
N THR A 131 -16.60 47.08 8.35
CA THR A 131 -16.35 46.29 9.57
C THR A 131 -16.82 44.86 9.42
N ARG A 132 -18.01 44.60 8.86
CA ARG A 132 -18.51 43.25 8.63
C ARG A 132 -17.57 42.43 7.73
N ILE A 133 -17.06 43.04 6.67
CA ILE A 133 -16.09 42.41 5.75
C ILE A 133 -14.79 42.09 6.52
N CYS A 134 -14.26 43.05 7.26
CA CYS A 134 -13.07 42.86 8.10
C CYS A 134 -13.23 41.71 9.12
N GLU A 135 -14.36 41.67 9.84
CA GLU A 135 -14.66 40.60 10.81
C GLU A 135 -14.69 39.24 10.14
N ARG A 136 -15.30 39.12 8.96
CA ARG A 136 -15.30 37.88 8.17
C ARG A 136 -13.89 37.48 7.74
N LEU A 137 -13.10 38.41 7.21
CA LEU A 137 -11.72 38.14 6.77
C LEU A 137 -10.82 37.66 7.92
N VAL A 138 -10.99 38.20 9.13
CA VAL A 138 -10.23 37.77 10.32
C VAL A 138 -10.76 36.42 10.83
N HIS A 139 -12.06 36.20 10.82
CA HIS A 139 -12.66 34.91 11.19
C HIS A 139 -12.22 33.78 10.25
N ASP A 140 -12.23 33.99 8.93
CA ASP A 140 -11.77 33.03 7.94
C ASP A 140 -10.30 32.63 8.18
N GLN A 141 -9.45 33.58 8.57
CA GLN A 141 -8.05 33.29 8.89
C GLN A 141 -7.89 32.44 10.16
N HIS A 142 -8.75 32.62 11.17
CA HIS A 142 -8.78 31.74 12.34
C HIS A 142 -9.22 30.33 11.96
N LEU A 143 -10.23 30.19 11.10
CA LEU A 143 -10.66 28.89 10.60
C LEU A 143 -9.61 28.22 9.71
N GLN A 144 -8.86 28.98 8.91
CA GLN A 144 -7.71 28.48 8.15
C GLN A 144 -6.59 27.97 9.07
N GLN A 145 -6.31 28.68 10.17
CA GLN A 145 -5.36 28.20 11.18
C GLN A 145 -5.84 26.89 11.83
N GLN A 146 -7.11 26.80 12.21
CA GLN A 146 -7.66 25.59 12.82
C GLN A 146 -7.69 24.43 11.83
N GLY A 147 -8.04 24.66 10.57
CA GLY A 147 -7.96 23.67 9.50
C GLY A 147 -6.53 23.18 9.28
N TRP A 148 -5.54 24.08 9.29
CA TRP A 148 -4.14 23.68 9.25
C TRP A 148 -3.74 22.82 10.45
N ALA A 149 -4.17 23.17 11.67
CA ALA A 149 -3.92 22.37 12.85
C ALA A 149 -4.56 20.98 12.78
N ALA A 150 -5.75 20.85 12.17
CA ALA A 150 -6.38 19.56 11.91
C ALA A 150 -5.54 18.69 10.96
N VAL A 151 -4.98 19.26 9.89
CA VAL A 151 -4.09 18.52 8.97
C VAL A 151 -2.82 18.06 9.66
N VAL A 152 -2.21 18.90 10.51
CA VAL A 152 -1.01 18.53 11.26
C VAL A 152 -1.31 17.40 12.25
N ALA A 153 -2.42 17.46 12.98
CA ALA A 153 -2.83 16.38 13.87
C ALA A 153 -3.08 15.08 13.11
N ASN A 154 -3.71 15.15 11.94
CA ASN A 154 -3.91 13.99 11.07
C ASN A 154 -2.57 13.37 10.62
N LEU A 155 -1.60 14.20 10.20
CA LEU A 155 -0.26 13.71 9.85
C LEU A 155 0.42 13.02 11.03
N GLU A 156 0.28 13.55 12.24
CA GLU A 156 0.86 12.97 13.45
C GLU A 156 0.27 11.60 13.78
N ASP A 157 -1.05 11.46 13.70
CA ASP A 157 -1.74 10.18 13.89
C ASP A 157 -1.29 9.14 12.84
N ILE A 158 -1.21 9.53 11.56
CA ILE A 158 -0.75 8.62 10.49
C ILE A 158 0.72 8.24 10.70
N THR A 159 1.57 9.20 11.09
CA THR A 159 2.99 8.94 11.38
C THR A 159 3.14 7.93 12.52
N GLN A 160 2.36 8.07 13.59
CA GLN A 160 2.37 7.13 14.71
C GLN A 160 1.91 5.73 14.30
N MET A 161 0.87 5.63 13.48
CA MET A 161 0.39 4.34 12.95
C MET A 161 1.44 3.68 12.06
N PHE A 162 2.10 4.44 11.20
CA PHE A 162 3.21 4.00 10.36
C PHE A 162 4.40 3.50 11.19
N GLU A 163 4.83 4.27 12.20
CA GLU A 163 5.88 3.87 13.15
C GLU A 163 5.55 2.54 13.84
N SER A 164 4.32 2.38 14.34
CA SER A 164 3.90 1.15 15.01
C SER A 164 3.98 -0.08 14.11
N ARG A 165 3.67 0.06 12.82
CA ARG A 165 3.73 -1.03 11.84
C ARG A 165 5.18 -1.36 11.48
N ALA A 166 6.03 -0.35 11.33
CA ALA A 166 7.46 -0.55 11.12
C ALA A 166 8.10 -1.31 12.29
N ASP A 167 7.73 -0.96 13.53
CA ASP A 167 8.21 -1.64 14.75
C ASP A 167 7.81 -3.12 14.78
N VAL A 168 6.55 -3.45 14.42
CA VAL A 168 6.08 -4.84 14.35
C VAL A 168 6.87 -5.65 13.33
N LEU A 169 7.11 -5.09 12.14
CA LEU A 169 7.95 -5.76 11.14
C LEU A 169 9.37 -5.94 11.65
N GLN A 170 9.98 -4.90 12.22
CA GLN A 170 11.35 -4.96 12.75
C GLN A 170 11.50 -6.04 13.84
N GLN A 171 10.53 -6.18 14.75
CA GLN A 171 10.52 -7.23 15.76
C GLN A 171 10.41 -8.63 15.13
N SER A 172 9.48 -8.82 14.19
CA SER A 172 9.34 -10.09 13.47
C SER A 172 10.59 -10.46 12.70
N PHE A 173 11.25 -9.47 12.09
CA PHE A 173 12.48 -9.67 11.32
C PHE A 173 13.65 -10.02 12.23
N ALA A 174 13.74 -9.41 13.42
CA ALA A 174 14.78 -9.72 14.39
C ALA A 174 14.71 -11.17 14.90
N VAL A 175 13.50 -11.67 15.17
CA VAL A 175 13.29 -13.09 15.53
C VAL A 175 13.75 -14.00 14.40
N TYR A 176 13.27 -13.75 13.18
CA TYR A 176 13.69 -14.52 12.00
C TYR A 176 15.22 -14.51 11.79
N LEU A 177 15.88 -13.35 11.94
CA LEU A 177 17.34 -13.26 11.79
C LEU A 177 18.10 -14.09 12.84
N SER A 178 17.54 -14.25 14.05
CA SER A 178 18.15 -15.09 15.09
C SER A 178 18.12 -16.59 14.75
N GLU A 179 17.10 -17.02 14.00
CA GLU A 179 16.88 -18.42 13.58
C GLU A 179 17.43 -18.71 12.17
N ARG A 180 17.71 -17.66 11.38
CA ARG A 180 18.09 -17.76 9.95
C ARG A 180 19.26 -18.71 9.69
N GLN A 181 20.27 -18.71 10.55
CA GLN A 181 21.44 -19.58 10.38
C GLN A 181 21.06 -21.07 10.52
N GLN A 182 20.20 -21.41 11.49
CA GLN A 182 19.71 -22.78 11.69
C GLN A 182 18.89 -23.23 10.47
N HIS A 183 18.04 -22.35 9.93
CA HIS A 183 17.27 -22.64 8.73
C HIS A 183 18.14 -22.85 7.48
N MET A 184 19.27 -22.12 7.34
CA MET A 184 20.22 -22.38 6.27
C MET A 184 20.86 -23.78 6.39
N GLU A 185 21.17 -24.22 7.61
CA GLU A 185 21.73 -25.55 7.87
C GLU A 185 20.71 -26.66 7.55
N LEU A 186 19.44 -26.48 7.94
CA LEU A 186 18.35 -27.38 7.55
C LEU A 186 18.24 -27.51 6.03
N LEU A 187 18.33 -26.39 5.31
CA LEU A 187 18.23 -26.39 3.86
C LEU A 187 19.42 -27.10 3.18
N GLN A 188 20.63 -26.98 3.74
CA GLN A 188 21.80 -27.71 3.25
C GLN A 188 21.65 -29.23 3.41
N ASN A 189 21.00 -29.67 4.49
CA ASN A 189 20.75 -31.10 4.77
C ASN A 189 19.49 -31.65 4.08
N PHE A 190 18.67 -30.80 3.47
CA PHE A 190 17.37 -31.18 2.91
C PHE A 190 17.42 -32.40 1.97
N ASN A 191 18.38 -32.46 1.04
CA ASN A 191 18.49 -33.62 0.14
C ASN A 191 18.86 -34.92 0.88
N ALA A 192 19.64 -34.83 1.97
CA ALA A 192 19.94 -35.98 2.80
C ALA A 192 18.70 -36.42 3.59
N ASP A 193 17.90 -35.47 4.10
CA ASP A 193 16.64 -35.75 4.77
C ASP A 193 15.63 -36.44 3.85
N LEU A 194 15.48 -35.98 2.60
CA LEU A 194 14.66 -36.66 1.59
C LEU A 194 15.17 -38.08 1.30
N GLY A 195 16.50 -38.26 1.23
CA GLY A 195 17.12 -39.57 1.07
C GLY A 195 16.76 -40.53 2.21
N THR A 196 16.81 -40.04 3.46
CA THR A 196 16.41 -40.79 4.65
C THR A 196 14.91 -41.12 4.62
N LEU A 197 14.05 -40.14 4.34
CA LEU A 197 12.59 -40.32 4.27
C LEU A 197 12.16 -41.31 3.17
N ALA A 198 12.90 -41.38 2.07
CA ALA A 198 12.65 -42.35 0.99
C ALA A 198 12.91 -43.80 1.42
N GLN A 199 13.81 -44.01 2.39
CA GLN A 199 14.16 -45.33 2.91
C GLN A 199 13.21 -45.80 4.02
N ILE A 200 12.44 -44.90 4.65
CA ILE A 200 11.52 -45.24 5.74
C ILE A 200 10.21 -45.80 5.17
N PRO A 201 9.86 -47.07 5.41
CA PRO A 201 8.61 -47.64 4.94
C PRO A 201 7.44 -47.25 5.85
N ILE A 202 6.28 -46.98 5.25
CA ILE A 202 5.01 -46.97 5.99
C ILE A 202 4.67 -48.41 6.36
N LEU A 203 4.58 -48.68 7.67
CA LEU A 203 4.30 -50.03 8.17
C LEU A 203 2.91 -50.50 7.71
N PRO A 204 2.71 -51.80 7.40
CA PRO A 204 1.44 -52.31 6.88
C PRO A 204 0.23 -51.95 7.75
N ALA A 205 0.37 -51.97 9.08
CA ALA A 205 -0.70 -51.61 10.01
C ALA A 205 -1.09 -50.12 9.97
N LEU A 206 -0.28 -49.25 9.36
CA LEU A 206 -0.54 -47.83 9.16
C LEU A 206 -1.02 -47.50 7.75
N ARG A 207 -0.87 -48.44 6.79
CA ARG A 207 -1.11 -48.18 5.36
C ARG A 207 -2.56 -47.79 5.07
N ALA A 208 -3.53 -48.50 5.63
CA ALA A 208 -4.95 -48.17 5.46
C ALA A 208 -5.27 -46.73 5.88
N GLN A 209 -4.66 -46.27 6.98
CA GLN A 209 -4.86 -44.91 7.48
C GLN A 209 -4.04 -43.87 6.70
N ALA A 210 -2.87 -44.24 6.19
CA ALA A 210 -2.05 -43.41 5.32
C ALA A 210 -2.72 -43.15 3.94
N GLU A 211 -3.45 -44.13 3.42
CA GLU A 211 -4.18 -44.10 2.14
C GLU A 211 -5.64 -43.61 2.27
N GLY A 212 -6.11 -43.31 3.49
CA GLY A 212 -7.46 -42.79 3.75
C GLY A 212 -8.57 -43.83 3.68
N LEU A 213 -8.28 -45.13 3.82
CA LEU A 213 -9.30 -46.19 3.81
C LEU A 213 -9.88 -46.41 5.22
N LEU A 214 -11.20 -46.33 5.36
CA LEU A 214 -11.93 -46.33 6.64
C LEU A 214 -12.05 -47.70 7.35
N SER A 215 -11.40 -48.77 6.88
CA SER A 215 -11.32 -50.04 7.61
C SER A 215 -10.19 -50.96 7.10
N PRO A 216 -9.46 -51.68 7.98
CA PRO A 216 -8.51 -52.72 7.58
C PRO A 216 -9.13 -53.91 6.82
N ASP A 217 -10.46 -54.07 6.89
CA ASP A 217 -11.21 -55.18 6.27
C ASP A 217 -11.71 -54.87 4.84
N ASP A 218 -11.61 -53.62 4.37
CA ASP A 218 -11.98 -53.22 3.00
C ASP A 218 -10.76 -53.24 2.07
N GLN A 219 -9.95 -54.30 2.12
CA GLN A 219 -8.98 -54.56 1.05
C GLN A 219 -9.74 -55.03 -0.21
N PRO A 220 -9.57 -54.36 -1.37
CA PRO A 220 -10.11 -54.89 -2.60
C PRO A 220 -9.40 -56.21 -2.91
N ASN A 221 -10.16 -57.31 -2.90
CA ASN A 221 -9.81 -58.54 -3.59
C ASN A 221 -9.73 -58.23 -5.09
N GLN A 222 -8.63 -57.66 -5.56
CA GLN A 222 -8.32 -57.60 -6.98
C GLN A 222 -6.81 -57.73 -7.20
N SER A 223 -6.47 -58.96 -7.52
CA SER A 223 -5.31 -59.34 -8.31
C SER A 223 -5.26 -58.57 -9.62
N GLU A 224 -4.40 -57.56 -9.72
CA GLU A 224 -3.64 -57.32 -10.94
C GLU A 224 -2.17 -57.55 -10.62
N LYS A 225 -1.72 -58.77 -10.95
CA LYS A 225 -0.31 -59.09 -11.08
C LYS A 225 0.21 -58.34 -12.29
N ASP A 226 0.75 -57.15 -12.07
CA ASP A 226 1.71 -56.59 -13.02
C ASP A 226 3.02 -57.37 -12.93
N SER A 227 3.59 -57.62 -14.10
CA SER A 227 4.58 -58.66 -14.39
C SER A 227 6.02 -58.32 -13.99
N ASP A 228 6.22 -57.61 -12.88
CA ASP A 228 7.55 -57.49 -12.25
C ASP A 228 7.37 -57.41 -10.73
N GLY A 229 7.66 -58.50 -10.02
CA GLY A 229 7.23 -58.77 -8.65
C GLY A 229 7.89 -57.92 -7.57
N ARG A 230 7.61 -56.62 -7.54
CA ARG A 230 7.87 -55.73 -6.39
C ARG A 230 6.59 -54.98 -6.05
N GLU A 231 5.93 -55.37 -4.95
CA GLU A 231 4.97 -54.46 -4.30
C GLU A 231 5.73 -53.15 -3.98
N GLU A 232 5.37 -52.04 -4.62
CA GLU A 232 5.96 -50.74 -4.28
C GLU A 232 5.62 -50.44 -2.82
N VAL A 233 6.64 -50.50 -1.96
CA VAL A 233 6.52 -50.13 -0.55
C VAL A 233 6.28 -48.61 -0.49
N LEU A 234 5.12 -48.20 0.02
CA LEU A 234 4.83 -46.78 0.25
C LEU A 234 5.82 -46.24 1.29
N SER A 235 6.72 -45.35 0.88
CA SER A 235 7.68 -44.69 1.78
C SER A 235 7.07 -43.48 2.46
N LEU A 236 7.66 -43.07 3.58
CA LEU A 236 7.25 -41.87 4.31
C LEU A 236 7.39 -40.62 3.42
N LEU A 237 8.45 -40.52 2.61
CA LEU A 237 8.60 -39.46 1.62
C LEU A 237 7.41 -39.41 0.64
N ARG A 238 7.04 -40.56 0.05
CA ARG A 238 5.94 -40.62 -0.92
C ARG A 238 4.60 -40.25 -0.28
N TRP A 239 4.39 -40.59 0.99
CA TRP A 239 3.20 -40.18 1.73
C TRP A 239 3.18 -38.66 2.00
N ILE A 240 4.30 -38.07 2.44
CA ILE A 240 4.41 -36.62 2.66
C ILE A 240 4.17 -35.86 1.35
N SER A 241 4.83 -36.27 0.26
CA SER A 241 4.69 -35.63 -1.05
C SER A 241 3.32 -35.81 -1.70
N ALA A 242 2.54 -36.83 -1.30
CA ALA A 242 1.19 -37.07 -1.83
C ALA A 242 0.10 -36.27 -1.10
N LYS A 243 0.41 -35.67 0.06
CA LYS A 243 -0.56 -34.92 0.87
C LYS A 243 -0.71 -33.45 0.47
N ASP A 244 0.25 -32.88 -0.28
CA ASP A 244 0.13 -31.53 -0.84
C ASP A 244 0.08 -31.57 -2.38
N ASN A 245 -1.03 -31.06 -2.94
CA ASN A 245 -1.26 -30.99 -4.37
C ASN A 245 -0.87 -29.63 -4.98
N GLN A 246 -0.45 -28.65 -4.17
CA GLN A 246 -0.21 -27.27 -4.60
C GLN A 246 1.26 -26.97 -4.90
N SER A 247 2.21 -27.55 -4.17
CA SER A 247 3.66 -27.32 -4.36
C SER A 247 4.46 -28.58 -4.09
N SER A 248 5.48 -28.86 -4.90
CA SER A 248 6.41 -29.96 -4.58
C SER A 248 7.33 -29.57 -3.41
N LEU A 249 7.85 -30.55 -2.66
CA LEU A 249 8.77 -30.29 -1.55
C LEU A 249 10.03 -29.55 -2.02
N GLU A 250 10.50 -29.83 -3.24
CA GLU A 250 11.62 -29.13 -3.86
C GLU A 250 11.29 -27.67 -4.16
N GLN A 251 10.04 -27.37 -4.57
CA GLN A 251 9.60 -25.98 -4.76
C GLN A 251 9.54 -25.23 -3.43
N VAL A 252 9.09 -25.87 -2.36
CA VAL A 252 9.10 -25.28 -1.01
C VAL A 252 10.54 -24.98 -0.56
N ALA A 253 11.47 -25.92 -0.77
CA ALA A 253 12.89 -25.71 -0.47
C ALA A 253 13.52 -24.59 -1.32
N GLU A 254 13.18 -24.50 -2.61
CA GLU A 254 13.66 -23.42 -3.47
C GLU A 254 13.12 -22.05 -3.01
N GLN A 255 11.84 -21.98 -2.63
CA GLN A 255 11.24 -20.77 -2.07
C GLN A 255 11.90 -20.36 -0.74
N CYS A 256 12.21 -21.33 0.12
CA CYS A 256 12.99 -21.09 1.34
C CYS A 256 14.39 -20.57 1.03
N SER A 257 15.09 -21.15 0.06
CA SER A 257 16.43 -20.70 -0.38
C SER A 257 16.40 -19.24 -0.81
N ARG A 258 15.51 -18.90 -1.76
CA ARG A 258 15.37 -17.54 -2.27
C ARG A 258 14.97 -16.56 -1.18
N GLY A 259 14.06 -16.96 -0.29
CA GLY A 259 13.64 -16.14 0.85
C GLY A 259 14.76 -15.88 1.86
N LEU A 260 15.57 -16.90 2.19
CA LEU A 260 16.70 -16.78 3.11
C LEU A 260 17.82 -15.89 2.56
N GLU A 261 18.01 -15.89 1.23
CA GLU A 261 18.92 -14.99 0.52
C GLU A 261 18.39 -13.55 0.48
N GLN A 262 17.09 -13.38 0.17
CA GLN A 262 16.46 -12.07 0.03
C GLN A 262 16.34 -11.33 1.36
N PHE A 263 15.89 -12.01 2.41
CA PHE A 263 15.67 -11.41 3.72
C PHE A 263 16.92 -11.56 4.57
N ASP A 264 17.85 -10.61 4.41
CA ASP A 264 19.07 -10.50 5.18
C ASP A 264 19.10 -9.21 6.02
N GLU A 265 20.19 -9.03 6.78
CA GLU A 265 20.38 -7.85 7.64
C GLU A 265 20.46 -6.54 6.81
N ARG A 266 20.97 -6.60 5.57
CA ARG A 266 21.15 -5.42 4.72
C ARG A 266 19.81 -4.87 4.23
N VAL A 267 18.90 -5.75 3.83
CA VAL A 267 17.55 -5.36 3.39
C VAL A 267 16.77 -4.72 4.53
N MET A 268 16.87 -5.26 5.74
CA MET A 268 16.22 -4.67 6.90
C MET A 268 16.81 -3.30 7.27
N GLU A 269 18.14 -3.16 7.23
CA GLU A 269 18.78 -1.86 7.51
C GLU A 269 18.43 -0.81 6.44
N ALA A 270 18.41 -1.18 5.16
CA ALA A 270 17.96 -0.29 4.09
C ALA A 270 16.50 0.16 4.30
N LEU A 271 15.60 -0.77 4.58
CA LEU A 271 14.20 -0.44 4.87
C LEU A 271 14.07 0.48 6.09
N LYS A 272 14.83 0.21 7.16
CA LYS A 272 14.86 1.04 8.36
C LYS A 272 15.35 2.45 8.06
N THR A 273 16.33 2.62 7.18
CA THR A 273 16.76 3.97 6.74
C THR A 273 15.67 4.70 5.97
N GLU A 274 14.92 4.01 5.10
CA GLU A 274 13.78 4.61 4.39
C GLU A 274 12.65 5.02 5.35
N VAL A 275 12.32 4.16 6.32
CA VAL A 275 11.33 4.43 7.37
C VAL A 275 11.72 5.66 8.19
N ASN A 276 12.96 5.70 8.70
CA ASN A 276 13.45 6.84 9.48
C ASN A 276 13.44 8.12 8.65
N ALA A 277 13.81 8.07 7.38
CA ALA A 277 13.75 9.23 6.50
C ALA A 277 12.32 9.74 6.27
N ALA A 278 11.32 8.84 6.17
CA ALA A 278 9.92 9.23 6.08
C ALA A 278 9.44 9.91 7.38
N ILE A 279 9.78 9.35 8.53
CA ILE A 279 9.45 9.90 9.87
C ILE A 279 10.12 11.26 10.09
N ASP A 280 11.41 11.40 9.79
CA ASP A 280 12.15 12.65 9.92
C ASP A 280 11.55 13.76 9.04
N ASN A 281 11.08 13.39 7.84
CA ASN A 281 10.39 14.32 6.96
C ASN A 281 9.03 14.74 7.52
N ALA A 282 8.27 13.84 8.13
CA ALA A 282 7.00 14.14 8.78
C ALA A 282 7.17 15.02 10.02
N ASN A 283 8.26 14.84 10.77
CA ASN A 283 8.56 15.54 12.02
C ASN A 283 9.25 16.90 11.87
N LYS A 284 9.25 17.49 10.66
CA LYS A 284 9.79 18.84 10.41
C LYS A 284 8.95 19.93 11.08
N GLN A 285 9.39 20.40 12.25
CA GLN A 285 8.64 21.37 13.07
C GLN A 285 8.41 22.71 12.36
N ASP A 286 9.36 23.16 11.55
CA ASP A 286 9.24 24.39 10.75
C ASP A 286 8.11 24.33 9.72
N MET A 287 7.82 23.12 9.21
CA MET A 287 6.72 22.86 8.29
C MET A 287 5.39 22.58 9.01
N LYS A 288 5.40 22.10 10.26
CA LYS A 288 4.21 21.96 11.10
C LYS A 288 3.71 23.30 11.65
N GLU A 289 4.61 24.17 12.09
CA GLU A 289 4.26 25.46 12.72
C GLU A 289 4.46 26.66 11.79
N ILE A 290 3.44 27.52 11.66
CA ILE A 290 3.55 28.81 10.98
C ILE A 290 4.07 29.84 12.00
N LYS A 291 5.39 30.08 11.98
CA LYS A 291 6.06 31.02 12.90
C LYS A 291 5.41 32.42 12.84
N GLY A 292 5.10 32.97 14.02
CA GLY A 292 4.50 34.31 14.15
C GLY A 292 3.01 34.42 13.79
N LEU A 293 2.34 33.31 13.42
CA LEU A 293 0.92 33.36 13.04
C LEU A 293 0.02 33.83 14.19
N GLY A 294 0.28 33.38 15.43
CA GLY A 294 -0.47 33.81 16.61
C GLY A 294 -0.36 35.30 16.88
N GLU A 295 0.85 35.87 16.77
CA GLU A 295 1.08 37.32 16.92
C GLU A 295 0.36 38.12 15.82
N ARG A 296 0.36 37.60 14.58
CA ARG A 296 -0.34 38.21 13.45
C ARG A 296 -1.87 38.19 13.66
N LEU A 297 -2.44 37.06 14.08
CA LEU A 297 -3.87 36.95 14.39
C LEU A 297 -4.27 37.88 15.54
N PHE A 298 -3.44 37.97 16.59
CA PHE A 298 -3.65 38.92 17.67
C PHE A 298 -3.61 40.39 17.19
N ALA A 299 -2.68 40.73 16.29
CA ALA A 299 -2.63 42.08 15.69
C ALA A 299 -3.87 42.36 14.82
N LEU A 300 -4.40 41.36 14.11
CA LEU A 300 -5.65 41.50 13.35
C LEU A 300 -6.86 41.72 14.27
N GLU A 301 -6.93 41.05 15.42
CA GLU A 301 -7.95 41.30 16.45
C GLU A 301 -7.88 42.73 17.00
N GLN A 302 -6.68 43.28 17.19
CA GLN A 302 -6.52 44.70 17.54
C GLN A 302 -7.07 45.63 16.46
N LEU A 303 -6.87 45.30 15.18
CA LEU A 303 -7.49 46.04 14.09
C LEU A 303 -9.02 45.93 14.14
N MET A 304 -9.59 44.77 14.50
CA MET A 304 -11.04 44.62 14.68
C MET A 304 -11.58 45.56 15.77
N ALA A 305 -10.90 45.66 16.90
CA ALA A 305 -11.24 46.62 17.95
C ALA A 305 -11.20 48.09 17.45
N GLN A 306 -10.19 48.43 16.62
CA GLN A 306 -10.10 49.75 15.99
C GLN A 306 -11.24 50.02 15.01
N THR A 307 -11.65 49.03 14.19
CA THR A 307 -12.79 49.21 13.27
C THR A 307 -14.09 49.49 14.03
N LYS A 308 -14.36 48.75 15.12
CA LYS A 308 -15.54 48.96 15.97
C LYS A 308 -15.58 50.37 16.56
N LYS A 309 -14.42 50.88 16.99
CA LYS A 309 -14.29 52.27 17.46
C LYS A 309 -14.60 53.28 16.35
N LEU A 310 -14.03 53.10 15.15
CA LEU A 310 -14.27 54.00 14.01
C LEU A 310 -15.76 53.99 13.58
N VAL A 311 -16.42 52.83 13.58
CA VAL A 311 -17.86 52.73 13.30
C VAL A 311 -18.70 53.46 14.35
N HIS A 312 -18.34 53.34 15.62
CA HIS A 312 -19.01 54.07 16.70
C HIS A 312 -18.90 55.59 16.50
N GLU A 313 -17.68 56.11 16.26
CA GLU A 313 -17.44 57.52 15.98
C GLU A 313 -18.23 58.01 14.75
N GLN A 314 -18.27 57.22 13.67
CA GLN A 314 -19.08 57.53 12.47
C GLN A 314 -20.58 57.60 12.81
N GLY A 315 -21.05 56.71 13.69
CA GLY A 315 -22.44 56.69 14.16
C GLY A 315 -22.80 57.92 14.99
N GLU A 316 -21.93 58.32 15.93
CA GLU A 316 -22.10 59.53 16.75
C GLU A 316 -22.12 60.79 15.88
N LEU A 317 -21.20 60.89 14.92
CA LEU A 317 -21.17 62.00 13.97
C LEU A 317 -22.47 62.05 13.16
N ALA A 318 -22.88 60.95 12.52
CA ALA A 318 -24.12 60.88 11.74
C ALA A 318 -25.37 61.26 12.55
N GLN A 319 -25.45 60.83 13.81
CA GLN A 319 -26.54 61.23 14.71
C GLN A 319 -26.52 62.73 14.99
N GLY A 320 -25.34 63.33 15.17
CA GLY A 320 -25.15 64.77 15.27
C GLY A 320 -25.66 65.56 14.05
N PHE A 321 -25.47 65.04 12.84
CA PHE A 321 -26.04 65.65 11.62
C PHE A 321 -27.58 65.66 11.66
N LEU A 322 -28.21 64.55 12.06
CA LEU A 322 -29.67 64.42 12.13
C LEU A 322 -30.29 65.31 13.22
N GLN A 323 -29.64 65.42 14.37
CA GLN A 323 -30.07 66.33 15.44
C GLN A 323 -29.97 67.79 14.99
N ASN A 324 -28.90 68.16 14.28
CA ASN A 324 -28.74 69.50 13.72
C ASN A 324 -29.80 69.82 12.66
N GLN A 325 -30.12 68.87 11.77
CA GLN A 325 -31.21 69.00 10.80
C GLN A 325 -32.58 69.19 11.49
N SER A 326 -32.88 68.38 12.51
CA SER A 326 -34.14 68.45 13.25
C SER A 326 -34.30 69.76 14.02
N ARG A 327 -33.21 70.23 14.67
CA ARG A 327 -33.18 71.50 15.38
C ARG A 327 -33.35 72.70 14.44
N ALA A 328 -32.69 72.68 13.28
CA ALA A 328 -32.86 73.73 12.27
C ALA A 328 -34.30 73.78 11.72
N ASN A 329 -34.96 72.64 11.57
CA ASN A 329 -36.37 72.56 11.15
C ASN A 329 -37.32 73.15 12.21
N ASN A 330 -37.09 72.80 13.48
CA ASN A 330 -37.98 73.19 14.57
C ASN A 330 -37.85 74.68 14.96
N LEU A 331 -36.67 75.28 14.78
CA LEU A 331 -36.43 76.70 15.10
C LEU A 331 -36.85 77.65 13.97
N GLY A 332 -36.75 77.23 12.71
CA GLY A 332 -37.10 78.06 11.54
C GLY A 332 -36.25 79.31 11.32
N ASP A 333 -35.18 79.50 12.11
CA ASP A 333 -34.27 80.64 12.03
C ASP A 333 -33.17 80.39 10.99
N ALA A 334 -33.17 81.16 9.90
CA ALA A 334 -32.20 81.02 8.82
C ALA A 334 -30.79 81.53 9.20
N SER A 335 -30.65 82.32 10.28
CA SER A 335 -29.39 82.93 10.69
C SER A 335 -28.36 81.91 11.21
N VAL A 336 -28.80 80.74 11.69
CA VAL A 336 -27.92 79.67 12.23
C VAL A 336 -27.40 78.71 11.15
N LEU A 337 -27.96 78.75 9.94
CA LEU A 337 -27.60 77.82 8.84
C LEU A 337 -26.13 77.94 8.39
N PRO A 338 -25.51 79.13 8.27
CA PRO A 338 -24.11 79.26 7.90
C PRO A 338 -23.15 78.61 8.89
N ASP A 339 -23.40 78.76 10.19
CA ASP A 339 -22.58 78.20 11.25
C ASP A 339 -22.71 76.68 11.33
N LEU A 340 -23.95 76.17 11.23
CA LEU A 340 -24.22 74.73 11.15
C LEU A 340 -23.59 74.10 9.91
N CYS A 341 -23.69 74.76 8.74
CA CYS A 341 -23.04 74.30 7.52
C CYS A 341 -21.51 74.29 7.66
N THR A 342 -20.92 75.27 8.35
CA THR A 342 -19.48 75.31 8.59
C THR A 342 -19.03 74.18 9.53
N SER A 343 -19.83 73.89 10.57
CA SER A 343 -19.61 72.73 11.46
C SER A 343 -19.71 71.40 10.70
N HIS A 344 -20.77 71.22 9.90
CA HIS A 344 -20.98 70.04 9.05
C HIS A 344 -19.81 69.81 8.08
N ARG A 345 -19.23 70.87 7.49
CA ARG A 345 -18.03 70.74 6.64
C ARG A 345 -16.88 70.07 7.39
N ARG A 346 -16.58 70.55 8.60
CA ARG A 346 -15.51 69.99 9.44
C ARG A 346 -15.78 68.54 9.83
N GLN A 347 -17.03 68.25 10.23
CA GLN A 347 -17.43 66.90 10.63
C GLN A 347 -17.38 65.90 9.45
N LEU A 348 -17.82 66.28 8.24
CA LEU A 348 -17.71 65.42 7.05
C LEU A 348 -16.26 65.08 6.70
N LEU A 349 -15.33 66.03 6.88
CA LEU A 349 -13.90 65.75 6.69
C LEU A 349 -13.37 64.72 7.71
N VAL A 350 -13.83 64.76 8.95
CA VAL A 350 -13.49 63.73 9.96
C VAL A 350 -14.10 62.37 9.57
N MET A 351 -15.35 62.35 9.11
CA MET A 351 -15.99 61.12 8.62
C MET A 351 -15.24 60.51 7.43
N LEU A 352 -14.75 61.34 6.51
CA LEU A 352 -13.91 60.91 5.39
C LEU A 352 -12.57 60.31 5.86
N GLN A 353 -11.90 60.94 6.83
CA GLN A 353 -10.69 60.40 7.43
C GLN A 353 -10.93 59.03 8.10
N ASN A 354 -12.04 58.89 8.82
CA ASN A 354 -12.42 57.62 9.45
C ASN A 354 -12.74 56.54 8.41
N HIS A 355 -13.40 56.90 7.30
CA HIS A 355 -13.63 55.99 6.17
C HIS A 355 -12.33 55.51 5.52
N ASN A 356 -11.37 56.41 5.29
CA ASN A 356 -10.06 56.05 4.73
C ASN A 356 -9.27 55.10 5.65
N LYS A 357 -9.33 55.30 6.97
CA LYS A 357 -8.74 54.35 7.94
C LYS A 357 -9.41 52.98 7.88
N LEU A 358 -10.74 52.91 7.75
CA LEU A 358 -11.45 51.63 7.60
C LEU A 358 -11.05 50.90 6.31
N ARG A 359 -10.92 51.62 5.19
CA ARG A 359 -10.43 51.04 3.92
C ARG A 359 -9.00 50.52 4.04
N ASP A 360 -8.12 51.22 4.73
CA ASP A 360 -6.75 50.74 5.01
C ASP A 360 -6.75 49.47 5.85
N ILE A 361 -7.55 49.41 6.92
CA ILE A 361 -7.70 48.20 7.74
C ILE A 361 -8.20 47.03 6.90
N ARG A 362 -9.27 47.21 6.09
CA ARG A 362 -9.78 46.17 5.18
C ARG A 362 -8.68 45.67 4.24
N ARG A 363 -7.90 46.59 3.63
CA ARG A 363 -6.79 46.23 2.75
C ARG A 363 -5.73 45.40 3.47
N ARG A 364 -5.40 45.74 4.72
CA ARG A 364 -4.45 44.98 5.54
C ARG A 364 -4.97 43.58 5.88
N CYS A 365 -6.24 43.45 6.27
CA CYS A 365 -6.87 42.15 6.52
C CYS A 365 -6.91 41.28 5.26
N THR A 366 -7.20 41.90 4.10
CA THR A 366 -7.23 41.24 2.78
C THR A 366 -5.87 40.66 2.44
N LYS A 367 -4.81 41.48 2.48
CA LYS A 367 -3.44 41.03 2.22
C LYS A 367 -2.99 39.92 3.18
N ALA A 368 -3.34 40.03 4.46
CA ALA A 368 -3.00 38.99 5.44
C ALA A 368 -3.66 37.64 5.11
N LYS A 369 -4.92 37.65 4.64
CA LYS A 369 -5.63 36.45 4.18
C LYS A 369 -5.01 35.86 2.91
N GLU A 370 -4.65 36.71 1.93
CA GLU A 370 -3.96 36.28 0.71
C GLU A 370 -2.63 35.59 1.03
N GLU A 371 -1.79 36.23 1.86
CA GLU A 371 -0.51 35.68 2.31
C GLU A 371 -0.67 34.36 3.08
N LEU A 372 -1.68 34.26 3.98
CA LEU A 372 -1.96 33.03 4.70
C LEU A 372 -2.36 31.89 3.76
N SER A 373 -3.24 32.17 2.81
CA SER A 373 -3.76 31.16 1.87
C SER A 373 -2.64 30.59 1.00
N VAL A 374 -1.75 31.46 0.50
CA VAL A 374 -0.55 31.03 -0.24
C VAL A 374 0.39 30.20 0.64
N ASN A 375 0.60 30.59 1.91
CA ASN A 375 1.46 29.83 2.82
C ASN A 375 0.90 28.42 3.10
N ILE A 376 -0.40 28.33 3.41
CA ILE A 376 -1.09 27.06 3.65
C ILE A 376 -1.00 26.16 2.43
N TYR A 377 -1.23 26.69 1.23
CA TYR A 377 -1.10 25.91 -0.01
C TYR A 377 0.27 25.23 -0.16
N HIS A 378 1.38 25.96 0.05
CA HIS A 378 2.72 25.36 -0.03
C HIS A 378 2.95 24.29 1.05
N ARG A 379 2.39 24.48 2.24
CA ARG A 379 2.48 23.50 3.32
C ARG A 379 1.61 22.27 3.07
N LEU A 380 0.42 22.42 2.50
CA LEU A 380 -0.42 21.31 2.07
C LEU A 380 0.26 20.48 0.97
N LYS A 381 0.99 21.12 0.04
CA LYS A 381 1.85 20.39 -0.91
C LYS A 381 2.92 19.57 -0.23
N TRP A 382 3.54 20.10 0.82
CA TRP A 382 4.50 19.36 1.63
C TRP A 382 3.85 18.18 2.37
N ILE A 383 2.67 18.37 2.98
CA ILE A 383 1.90 17.28 3.61
C ILE A 383 1.66 16.16 2.61
N MET A 384 1.15 16.49 1.41
CA MET A 384 0.88 15.52 0.37
C MET A 384 2.14 14.77 -0.09
N TYR A 385 3.29 15.46 -0.19
CA TYR A 385 4.57 14.82 -0.47
C TYR A 385 4.98 13.83 0.63
N VAL A 386 4.87 14.23 1.91
CA VAL A 386 5.21 13.37 3.07
C VAL A 386 4.28 12.16 3.14
N GLU A 387 2.97 12.39 3.01
CA GLU A 387 1.95 11.34 3.04
C GLU A 387 2.19 10.32 1.91
N ASN A 388 2.41 10.78 0.68
CA ASN A 388 2.70 9.90 -0.46
C ASN A 388 3.99 9.09 -0.24
N LYS A 389 5.04 9.69 0.32
CA LYS A 389 6.29 8.98 0.62
C LYS A 389 6.11 7.95 1.74
N MET A 390 5.35 8.30 2.76
CA MET A 390 5.02 7.38 3.86
C MET A 390 4.17 6.21 3.34
N MET A 391 3.17 6.45 2.49
CA MET A 391 2.36 5.41 1.84
C MET A 391 3.19 4.47 0.95
N GLU A 392 4.19 5.00 0.22
CA GLU A 392 5.11 4.19 -0.59
C GLU A 392 5.92 3.22 0.30
N VAL A 393 6.51 3.73 1.38
CA VAL A 393 7.30 2.90 2.32
C VAL A 393 6.38 1.95 3.08
N ASP A 394 5.18 2.38 3.45
CA ASP A 394 4.18 1.56 4.13
C ASP A 394 3.74 0.36 3.29
N GLY A 395 3.56 0.57 1.97
CA GLY A 395 3.33 -0.52 1.03
C GLY A 395 4.46 -1.54 1.04
N LYS A 396 5.73 -1.09 1.09
CA LYS A 396 6.90 -1.99 1.23
C LYS A 396 6.88 -2.74 2.57
N LEU A 397 6.53 -2.08 3.68
CA LEU A 397 6.42 -2.71 5.00
C LEU A 397 5.41 -3.85 4.99
N VAL A 398 4.20 -3.62 4.46
CA VAL A 398 3.15 -4.63 4.37
C VAL A 398 3.59 -5.80 3.49
N MET A 399 4.16 -5.52 2.31
CA MET A 399 4.65 -6.54 1.39
C MET A 399 5.74 -7.41 2.02
N TYR A 400 6.72 -6.81 2.72
CA TYR A 400 7.78 -7.55 3.40
C TYR A 400 7.26 -8.32 4.60
N HIS A 401 6.30 -7.77 5.36
CA HIS A 401 5.67 -8.49 6.47
C HIS A 401 4.96 -9.76 6.01
N GLU A 402 4.13 -9.68 4.97
CA GLU A 402 3.44 -10.85 4.42
C GLU A 402 4.40 -11.86 3.78
N SER A 403 5.42 -11.37 3.07
CA SER A 403 6.45 -12.23 2.46
C SER A 403 7.27 -12.97 3.52
N LEU A 404 7.67 -12.28 4.59
CA LEU A 404 8.39 -12.89 5.72
C LEU A 404 7.51 -13.91 6.44
N LYS A 405 6.22 -13.61 6.65
CA LYS A 405 5.25 -14.52 7.26
C LYS A 405 5.06 -15.79 6.43
N ARG A 406 4.98 -15.65 5.10
CA ARG A 406 4.92 -16.80 4.18
C ARG A 406 6.21 -17.62 4.22
N LEU A 407 7.37 -16.98 4.19
CA LEU A 407 8.66 -17.64 4.30
C LEU A 407 8.77 -18.44 5.59
N ARG A 408 8.39 -17.87 6.74
CA ARG A 408 8.41 -18.56 8.03
C ARG A 408 7.58 -19.85 8.02
N ARG A 409 6.38 -19.83 7.43
CA ARG A 409 5.56 -21.05 7.28
C ARG A 409 6.27 -22.13 6.44
N HIS A 410 6.93 -21.75 5.35
CA HIS A 410 7.70 -22.72 4.56
C HIS A 410 8.94 -23.24 5.31
N LEU A 411 9.58 -22.40 6.13
CA LEU A 411 10.69 -22.81 6.99
C LEU A 411 10.24 -23.76 8.11
N GLU A 412 9.04 -23.59 8.65
CA GLU A 412 8.42 -24.53 9.60
C GLU A 412 8.19 -25.90 8.94
N VAL A 413 7.70 -25.93 7.70
CA VAL A 413 7.56 -27.19 6.92
C VAL A 413 8.93 -27.86 6.72
N LEU A 414 9.97 -27.09 6.39
CA LEU A 414 11.34 -27.61 6.24
C LEU A 414 11.84 -28.26 7.55
N GLN A 415 11.57 -27.62 8.69
CA GLN A 415 11.90 -28.16 10.01
C GLN A 415 11.13 -29.44 10.32
N GLN A 416 9.84 -29.52 9.97
CA GLN A 416 9.04 -30.73 10.15
C GLN A 416 9.57 -31.89 9.30
N ILE A 417 9.97 -31.64 8.05
CA ILE A 417 10.59 -32.66 7.18
C ILE A 417 11.86 -33.21 7.81
N HIS A 418 12.70 -32.34 8.37
CA HIS A 418 13.92 -32.74 9.06
C HIS A 418 13.65 -33.61 10.32
N LEU A 419 12.60 -33.28 11.08
CA LEU A 419 12.24 -34.01 12.31
C LEU A 419 11.46 -35.32 12.06
N ALA A 420 10.78 -35.44 10.92
CA ALA A 420 9.88 -36.55 10.61
C ALA A 420 10.49 -37.97 10.77
N PRO A 421 11.74 -38.24 10.34
CA PRO A 421 12.36 -39.56 10.53
C PRO A 421 12.39 -40.02 12.00
N HIS A 422 12.83 -39.15 12.90
CA HIS A 422 12.93 -39.47 14.33
C HIS A 422 11.55 -39.55 14.98
N MET A 423 10.64 -38.64 14.63
CA MET A 423 9.28 -38.62 15.19
C MET A 423 8.48 -39.86 14.80
N TYR A 424 8.60 -40.31 13.55
CA TYR A 424 7.94 -41.55 13.10
C TYR A 424 8.41 -42.77 13.90
N MET A 425 9.73 -42.91 14.10
CA MET A 425 10.28 -44.03 14.86
C MET A 425 9.87 -44.01 16.34
N ASN A 426 9.87 -42.83 16.97
CA ASN A 426 9.43 -42.66 18.35
C ASN A 426 7.94 -43.00 18.52
N ALA A 427 7.10 -42.57 17.57
CA ALA A 427 5.67 -42.88 17.58
C ALA A 427 5.42 -44.39 17.47
N VAL A 428 6.14 -45.10 16.58
CA VAL A 428 6.04 -46.57 16.46
C VAL A 428 6.42 -47.26 17.78
N ALA A 429 7.55 -46.86 18.40
CA ALA A 429 7.99 -47.45 19.66
C ALA A 429 6.97 -47.23 20.80
N GLU A 430 6.38 -46.03 20.87
CA GLU A 430 5.41 -45.68 21.90
C GLU A 430 4.07 -46.43 21.71
N VAL A 431 3.60 -46.61 20.47
CA VAL A 431 2.41 -47.42 20.19
C VAL A 431 2.63 -48.87 20.63
N VAL A 432 3.76 -49.48 20.28
CA VAL A 432 4.10 -50.86 20.68
C VAL A 432 4.16 -51.00 22.21
N ARG A 433 4.77 -50.02 22.89
CA ARG A 433 4.85 -49.99 24.36
C ARG A 433 3.46 -49.96 25.01
N ARG A 434 2.59 -49.04 24.58
CA ARG A 434 1.23 -48.89 25.11
C ARG A 434 0.34 -50.11 24.86
N ARG A 435 0.45 -50.71 23.67
CA ARG A 435 -0.27 -51.95 23.34
C ARG A 435 0.20 -53.13 24.18
N THR A 436 1.50 -53.27 24.37
CA THR A 436 2.06 -54.33 25.21
C THR A 436 1.59 -54.20 26.66
N PHE A 437 1.60 -52.97 27.18
CA PHE A 437 1.10 -52.69 28.53
C PHE A 437 -0.40 -52.99 28.68
N SER A 438 -1.24 -52.44 27.79
CA SER A 438 -2.70 -52.62 27.87
C SER A 438 -3.10 -54.09 27.74
N GLN A 439 -2.48 -54.85 26.83
CA GLN A 439 -2.72 -56.28 26.70
C GLN A 439 -2.33 -57.06 27.96
N ALA A 440 -1.12 -56.83 28.48
CA ALA A 440 -0.65 -57.51 29.69
C ALA A 440 -1.54 -57.18 30.91
N PHE A 441 -1.92 -55.91 31.06
CA PHE A 441 -2.80 -55.44 32.11
C PHE A 441 -4.20 -56.07 32.03
N LEU A 442 -4.81 -56.12 30.84
CA LEU A 442 -6.17 -56.64 30.67
C LEU A 442 -6.23 -58.15 30.88
N VAL A 443 -5.22 -58.91 30.43
CA VAL A 443 -5.13 -60.36 30.71
C VAL A 443 -5.01 -60.59 32.21
N TRP A 444 -4.11 -59.87 32.87
CA TRP A 444 -3.93 -59.97 34.33
C TRP A 444 -5.20 -59.62 35.09
N ALA A 445 -5.82 -58.48 34.78
CA ALA A 445 -7.02 -58.02 35.48
C ALA A 445 -8.24 -58.91 35.21
N SER A 446 -8.38 -59.47 34.00
CA SER A 446 -9.44 -60.42 33.65
C SER A 446 -9.30 -61.74 34.40
N ASN A 447 -8.08 -62.27 34.48
CA ASN A 447 -7.79 -63.49 35.24
C ASN A 447 -8.10 -63.31 36.74
N LEU A 448 -7.65 -62.19 37.31
CA LEU A 448 -7.95 -61.84 38.70
C LEU A 448 -9.46 -61.72 38.94
N ALA A 449 -10.19 -61.10 38.01
CA ALA A 449 -11.62 -60.95 38.14
C ALA A 449 -12.39 -62.27 38.08
N CYS A 450 -11.98 -63.19 37.20
CA CYS A 450 -12.56 -64.53 37.13
C CYS A 450 -12.33 -65.33 38.43
N GLN A 451 -11.12 -65.25 38.99
CA GLN A 451 -10.80 -65.92 40.25
C GLN A 451 -11.66 -65.40 41.41
N LEU A 452 -11.74 -64.08 41.57
CA LEU A 452 -12.53 -63.46 42.64
C LEU A 452 -14.03 -63.65 42.45
N LEU A 453 -14.52 -63.65 41.21
CA LEU A 453 -15.91 -63.98 40.91
C LEU A 453 -16.26 -65.41 41.33
N THR A 454 -15.35 -66.36 41.08
CA THR A 454 -15.54 -67.77 41.46
C THR A 454 -15.67 -67.89 42.98
N VAL A 455 -14.71 -67.34 43.73
CA VAL A 455 -14.72 -67.34 45.21
C VAL A 455 -15.98 -66.69 45.76
N HIS A 456 -16.37 -65.53 45.22
CA HIS A 456 -17.58 -64.82 45.64
C HIS A 456 -18.85 -65.63 45.36
N SER A 457 -18.96 -66.24 44.18
CA SER A 457 -20.12 -67.03 43.79
C SER A 457 -20.29 -68.29 44.64
N GLU A 458 -19.19 -68.97 44.98
CA GLU A 458 -19.20 -70.16 45.84
C GLU A 458 -19.59 -69.80 47.28
N GLU A 459 -19.12 -68.68 47.81
CA GLU A 459 -19.51 -68.20 49.13
C GLU A 459 -21.00 -67.79 49.18
N LEU A 460 -21.48 -67.08 48.15
CA LEU A 460 -22.91 -66.77 48.02
C LEU A 460 -23.76 -68.03 47.93
N ALA A 461 -23.32 -69.04 47.18
CA ALA A 461 -24.02 -70.31 47.07
C ALA A 461 -24.08 -71.02 48.43
N ARG A 462 -22.96 -71.09 49.18
CA ARG A 462 -22.91 -71.67 50.52
C ARG A 462 -23.86 -70.95 51.50
N ARG A 463 -23.84 -69.61 51.52
CA ARG A 463 -24.75 -68.84 52.39
C ARG A 463 -26.21 -69.01 52.01
N ARG A 464 -26.55 -68.98 50.72
CA ARG A 464 -27.93 -69.21 50.25
C ARG A 464 -28.42 -70.62 50.58
N GLU A 465 -27.57 -71.63 50.40
CA GLU A 465 -27.94 -73.01 50.72
C GLU A 465 -28.22 -73.17 52.22
N PHE A 466 -27.35 -72.62 53.07
CA PHE A 466 -27.57 -72.63 54.51
C PHE A 466 -28.82 -71.85 54.90
N GLN A 467 -28.97 -70.62 54.39
CA GLN A 467 -30.12 -69.76 54.67
C GLN A 467 -31.43 -70.44 54.23
N SER A 468 -31.46 -71.13 53.09
CA SER A 468 -32.66 -71.87 52.65
C SER A 468 -33.11 -72.98 53.63
N LYS A 469 -32.17 -73.52 54.42
CA LYS A 469 -32.46 -74.52 55.47
C LYS A 469 -32.79 -73.88 56.82
N PHE A 470 -32.29 -72.68 57.08
CA PHE A 470 -32.41 -71.99 58.36
C PHE A 470 -33.55 -70.96 58.41
N ASP A 471 -33.99 -70.49 57.24
CA ASP A 471 -35.09 -69.55 57.07
C ASP A 471 -36.41 -70.15 57.57
N GLY A 472 -37.20 -69.37 58.31
CA GLY A 472 -38.40 -69.82 59.02
C GLY A 472 -38.18 -70.67 60.28
N HIS A 473 -36.93 -71.00 60.64
CA HIS A 473 -36.64 -71.74 61.89
C HIS A 473 -36.58 -70.78 63.10
N PHE A 474 -37.12 -71.18 64.26
CA PHE A 474 -37.17 -70.34 65.46
C PHE A 474 -35.78 -69.93 66.01
N LEU A 475 -34.73 -70.67 65.62
CA LEU A 475 -33.33 -70.35 65.95
C LEU A 475 -32.79 -69.15 65.15
N ASN A 476 -33.45 -68.71 64.08
CA ASN A 476 -33.03 -67.53 63.31
C ASN A 476 -32.93 -66.28 64.22
N THR A 477 -33.85 -66.15 65.19
CA THR A 477 -33.83 -65.09 66.21
C THR A 477 -32.60 -65.10 67.14
N LEU A 478 -31.87 -66.22 67.26
CA LEU A 478 -30.66 -66.32 68.09
C LEU A 478 -29.37 -65.95 67.34
N PHE A 479 -29.40 -65.91 66.00
CA PHE A 479 -28.21 -65.68 65.15
C PHE A 479 -28.46 -64.58 64.11
N PRO A 480 -28.68 -63.31 64.53
CA PRO A 480 -28.89 -62.21 63.61
C PRO A 480 -27.63 -61.96 62.76
N GLY A 481 -27.84 -61.61 61.48
CA GLY A 481 -26.75 -61.34 60.51
C GLY A 481 -26.32 -62.52 59.65
N LEU A 482 -26.88 -63.73 59.83
CA LEU A 482 -26.60 -64.87 58.93
C LEU A 482 -27.18 -64.70 57.51
N GLU A 483 -28.10 -63.76 57.34
CA GLU A 483 -28.67 -63.33 56.05
C GLU A 483 -27.66 -62.50 55.22
N ASP A 484 -26.58 -62.00 55.85
CA ASP A 484 -25.63 -61.11 55.19
C ASP A 484 -24.84 -61.82 54.09
N THR A 485 -24.66 -61.15 52.96
CA THR A 485 -23.86 -61.65 51.84
C THR A 485 -22.67 -60.73 51.55
N PRO A 486 -21.48 -61.26 51.24
CA PRO A 486 -20.33 -60.42 50.90
C PRO A 486 -20.60 -59.58 49.64
N PRO A 487 -20.18 -58.30 49.57
CA PRO A 487 -20.30 -57.50 48.35
C PRO A 487 -19.34 -58.03 47.26
N PRO A 488 -19.69 -57.93 45.97
CA PRO A 488 -18.77 -58.25 44.89
C PRO A 488 -17.60 -57.26 44.90
N PHE A 489 -16.37 -57.77 44.87
CA PHE A 489 -15.15 -56.97 44.77
C PHE A 489 -14.26 -57.51 43.66
N ALA A 490 -13.90 -56.64 42.71
CA ALA A 490 -13.06 -56.95 41.56
C ALA A 490 -13.53 -58.19 40.76
N THR A 491 -14.82 -58.52 40.76
CA THR A 491 -15.39 -59.69 40.05
C THR A 491 -15.71 -59.43 38.58
N GLN A 492 -15.37 -58.23 38.07
CA GLN A 492 -15.58 -57.83 36.68
C GLN A 492 -14.24 -57.34 36.10
N ALA A 493 -13.94 -57.76 34.87
CA ALA A 493 -12.75 -57.30 34.17
C ALA A 493 -12.86 -55.79 33.82
N PRO A 494 -11.74 -55.05 33.80
CA PRO A 494 -11.73 -53.66 33.35
C PRO A 494 -12.18 -53.51 31.90
N SER A 495 -12.72 -52.33 31.55
CA SER A 495 -13.00 -51.97 30.16
C SER A 495 -11.71 -51.94 29.33
N VAL A 496 -11.78 -52.41 28.08
CA VAL A 496 -10.65 -52.36 27.15
C VAL A 496 -10.30 -50.90 26.83
N PHE A 497 -9.02 -50.54 26.88
CA PHE A 497 -8.50 -49.21 26.54
C PHE A 497 -7.35 -49.35 25.52
N ASP A 498 -6.93 -48.24 24.90
CA ASP A 498 -5.94 -48.22 23.81
C ASP A 498 -6.34 -48.99 22.53
N ASN A 499 -7.63 -49.31 22.36
CA ASN A 499 -8.17 -49.99 21.18
C ASN A 499 -8.03 -49.19 19.88
N GLY A 500 -7.99 -47.85 19.96
CA GLY A 500 -7.81 -46.96 18.81
C GLY A 500 -6.38 -46.85 18.31
N LEU A 501 -5.39 -47.41 19.02
CA LEU A 501 -4.00 -47.40 18.57
C LEU A 501 -3.82 -48.32 17.35
N PRO A 502 -2.95 -47.97 16.38
CA PRO A 502 -2.60 -48.85 15.26
C PRO A 502 -2.15 -50.23 15.73
N LYS A 503 -2.44 -51.28 14.95
CA LYS A 503 -2.12 -52.68 15.31
C LYS A 503 -0.64 -53.03 15.09
N LEU A 504 0.25 -52.22 15.65
CA LEU A 504 1.70 -52.41 15.59
C LEU A 504 2.17 -53.42 16.65
N THR A 505 3.14 -54.24 16.28
CA THR A 505 3.73 -55.31 17.09
C THR A 505 5.21 -55.07 17.38
N ALA A 506 5.76 -55.82 18.34
CA ALA A 506 7.21 -55.79 18.61
C ALA A 506 8.04 -56.26 17.40
N GLU A 507 7.49 -57.15 16.57
CA GLU A 507 8.12 -57.61 15.33
C GLU A 507 8.21 -56.48 14.29
N ASP A 508 7.17 -55.65 14.18
CA ASP A 508 7.17 -54.50 13.27
C ASP A 508 8.26 -53.47 13.66
N MET A 509 8.40 -53.21 14.97
CA MET A 509 9.44 -52.32 15.49
C MET A 509 10.85 -52.88 15.27
N GLU A 510 11.06 -54.17 15.49
CA GLU A 510 12.36 -54.82 15.28
C GLU A 510 12.71 -54.92 13.78
N SER A 511 11.72 -55.21 12.94
CA SER A 511 11.85 -55.15 11.48
C SER A 511 12.28 -53.76 11.01
N LEU A 512 11.62 -52.71 11.51
CA LEU A 512 11.95 -51.32 11.17
C LEU A 512 13.37 -50.93 11.63
N ARG A 513 13.79 -51.37 12.82
CA ARG A 513 15.16 -51.16 13.34
C ARG A 513 16.22 -51.87 12.51
N SER A 514 15.94 -53.10 12.08
CA SER A 514 16.86 -53.87 11.24
C SER A 514 17.06 -53.24 9.85
N GLN A 515 16.02 -52.60 9.32
CA GLN A 515 16.03 -51.90 8.03
C GLN A 515 16.68 -50.51 8.12
N LEU A 516 16.63 -49.86 9.28
CA LEU A 516 17.12 -48.49 9.52
C LEU A 516 18.07 -48.43 10.74
N PRO A 517 19.24 -49.09 10.69
CA PRO A 517 20.14 -49.20 11.85
C PRO A 517 20.73 -47.86 12.30
N GLU A 518 20.90 -46.88 11.41
CA GLU A 518 21.42 -45.56 11.76
C GLU A 518 20.45 -44.74 12.62
N LEU A 519 19.14 -44.84 12.35
CA LEU A 519 18.08 -44.21 13.15
C LEU A 519 17.76 -45.01 14.43
N ALA A 520 18.01 -46.32 14.42
CA ALA A 520 17.78 -47.21 15.56
C ALA A 520 18.65 -46.88 16.79
N LEU A 521 19.88 -46.38 16.57
CA LEU A 521 20.83 -46.06 17.64
C LEU A 521 20.35 -44.91 18.55
N THR A 522 19.43 -44.07 18.07
CA THR A 522 18.92 -42.90 18.80
C THR A 522 17.67 -43.20 19.64
N ILE A 523 17.09 -44.41 19.51
CA ILE A 523 15.77 -44.74 20.09
C ILE A 523 15.92 -45.70 21.28
N SER A 524 15.45 -45.27 22.45
CA SER A 524 15.36 -46.14 23.63
C SER A 524 14.33 -47.24 23.38
N SER A 525 14.74 -48.51 23.35
CA SER A 525 13.79 -49.62 23.30
C SER A 525 13.01 -49.70 24.60
N PRO A 526 11.67 -49.70 24.58
CA PRO A 526 10.91 -50.00 25.78
C PRO A 526 11.23 -51.43 26.25
N ASP A 527 11.49 -51.62 27.55
CA ASP A 527 11.68 -52.94 28.14
C ASP A 527 10.31 -53.66 28.27
N LEU A 528 9.88 -54.25 27.15
CA LEU A 528 8.64 -55.01 27.05
C LEU A 528 8.62 -56.22 28.00
N ASN A 529 9.79 -56.76 28.36
CA ASN A 529 9.91 -57.91 29.23
C ASN A 529 9.66 -57.51 30.70
N SER A 530 10.18 -56.38 31.16
CA SER A 530 9.86 -55.84 32.49
C SER A 530 8.35 -55.59 32.65
N ILE A 531 7.70 -55.05 31.63
CA ILE A 531 6.24 -54.79 31.63
C ILE A 531 5.44 -56.10 31.80
N THR A 532 5.79 -57.14 31.05
CA THR A 532 5.04 -58.41 31.07
C THR A 532 5.37 -59.27 32.30
N GLN A 533 6.63 -59.29 32.74
CA GLN A 533 7.07 -60.02 33.94
C GLN A 533 6.42 -59.49 35.23
N PHE A 534 6.16 -58.19 35.31
CA PHE A 534 5.44 -57.60 36.44
C PHE A 534 4.07 -58.25 36.67
N PHE A 535 3.32 -58.54 35.60
CA PHE A 535 1.99 -59.13 35.69
C PHE A 535 2.01 -60.66 35.81
N LEU A 536 2.97 -61.33 35.18
CA LEU A 536 3.13 -62.79 35.24
C LEU A 536 3.61 -63.26 36.61
N SER A 537 4.54 -62.55 37.26
CA SER A 537 5.10 -62.91 38.57
C SER A 537 4.12 -62.84 39.73
N LYS A 538 2.98 -62.14 39.57
CA LYS A 538 1.93 -62.02 40.60
C LYS A 538 0.73 -62.95 40.39
N SER A 539 0.69 -63.73 39.31
CA SER A 539 -0.51 -64.48 38.90
C SER A 539 -0.49 -65.97 39.27
N LEU A 540 0.54 -66.49 39.96
CA LEU A 540 0.65 -67.91 40.30
C LEU A 540 1.22 -68.14 41.70
N THR A 541 0.33 -68.32 42.67
CA THR A 541 0.55 -69.24 43.80
C THR A 541 -0.64 -70.20 43.87
N GLU A 542 -0.31 -71.47 43.65
CA GLU A 542 -1.07 -72.71 43.92
C GLU A 542 -2.14 -73.21 42.93
N ALA A 543 -1.77 -74.25 42.17
CA ALA A 543 -2.35 -75.60 42.31
C ALA A 543 -1.69 -76.59 41.33
N SER A 544 -0.86 -77.51 41.84
CA SER A 544 -0.77 -78.95 41.48
C SER A 544 0.62 -79.53 41.75
N THR A 545 0.68 -80.32 42.82
CA THR A 545 1.62 -81.42 43.04
C THR A 545 1.24 -82.61 42.16
N ASP A 546 2.11 -83.06 41.27
CA ASP A 546 2.50 -84.48 41.20
C ASP A 546 3.74 -84.68 40.32
N GLY A 547 4.59 -85.63 40.72
CA GLY A 547 6.00 -85.68 40.34
C GLY A 547 6.33 -86.35 39.00
N ASN A 548 7.57 -86.12 38.54
CA ASN A 548 8.48 -87.23 38.28
C ASN A 548 9.93 -86.77 38.10
N LYS A 549 10.83 -87.71 38.43
CA LYS A 549 12.29 -87.65 38.41
C LYS A 549 12.88 -87.47 37.01
N GLU A 550 14.03 -86.80 36.93
CA GLU A 550 15.33 -87.29 36.40
C GLU A 550 16.35 -86.12 36.40
N LYS A 551 17.49 -86.21 37.11
CA LYS A 551 18.82 -86.63 36.61
C LYS A 551 19.16 -85.96 35.26
N ASP A 552 20.19 -85.15 35.11
CA ASP A 552 21.61 -85.36 35.40
C ASP A 552 22.32 -83.99 35.48
N SER A 553 23.20 -83.75 36.45
CA SER A 553 24.67 -83.89 36.30
C SER A 553 25.22 -83.00 35.16
N THR A 554 26.05 -81.97 35.37
CA THR A 554 27.49 -82.10 35.71
C THR A 554 28.05 -80.65 35.73
N SER A 555 28.52 -80.13 36.88
CA SER A 555 29.94 -79.93 37.23
C SER A 555 30.55 -78.61 36.72
N MET A 556 30.85 -77.67 37.63
CA MET A 556 32.21 -77.33 38.10
C MET A 556 32.96 -76.35 37.19
N ARG A 557 33.73 -75.37 37.65
CA ARG A 557 34.09 -74.80 38.97
C ARG A 557 35.10 -73.67 38.66
N VAL A 558 35.29 -72.76 39.62
CA VAL A 558 36.59 -72.13 40.00
C VAL A 558 37.12 -71.08 39.01
N ASP A 559 37.58 -69.90 39.41
CA ASP A 559 37.58 -69.11 40.65
C ASP A 559 38.49 -67.91 40.34
N VAL A 560 38.31 -66.81 41.08
CA VAL A 560 39.38 -65.95 41.61
C VAL A 560 40.19 -65.10 40.59
N ALA A 561 40.48 -63.81 40.81
CA ALA A 561 40.05 -62.83 41.79
C ALA A 561 40.74 -61.49 41.44
N THR A 562 40.14 -60.39 41.92
CA THR A 562 40.79 -59.18 42.50
C THR A 562 41.71 -58.34 41.60
N LYS A 563 41.75 -57.01 41.61
CA LYS A 563 41.36 -55.86 42.47
C LYS A 563 41.71 -54.63 41.57
N GLU A 564 41.24 -53.40 41.67
CA GLU A 564 40.89 -52.48 42.77
C GLU A 564 40.48 -51.16 42.07
N GLN A 565 39.42 -50.45 42.49
CA GLN A 565 39.53 -49.03 42.87
C GLN A 565 38.25 -48.51 43.58
N GLU A 566 38.48 -47.70 44.60
CA GLU A 566 37.66 -47.20 45.71
C GLU A 566 36.72 -46.03 45.34
N ARG A 567 35.43 -46.00 45.79
CA ARG A 567 34.83 -45.41 47.03
C ARG A 567 34.97 -43.88 47.14
N THR A 568 33.98 -43.04 47.53
CA THR A 568 32.75 -43.13 48.39
C THR A 568 32.00 -41.76 48.27
N ARG A 569 30.72 -41.50 48.58
CA ARG A 569 29.73 -41.97 49.61
C ARG A 569 28.33 -41.38 49.24
N ALA A 570 27.23 -42.12 49.10
CA ALA A 570 26.20 -42.60 50.07
C ALA A 570 25.29 -41.49 50.71
N PRO A 571 24.01 -41.74 51.06
CA PRO A 571 23.53 -42.86 51.91
C PRO A 571 22.38 -43.74 51.32
N MET A 572 22.46 -45.08 51.38
CA MET A 572 22.01 -46.04 52.44
C MET A 572 20.48 -46.29 52.46
N LEU A 573 19.90 -47.50 52.56
CA LEU A 573 20.31 -48.91 52.39
C LEU A 573 19.07 -49.81 52.71
N PHE A 574 19.09 -51.05 52.20
CA PHE A 574 18.40 -52.29 52.66
C PHE A 574 16.89 -52.47 52.43
N ASP A 575 16.35 -53.68 52.21
CA ASP A 575 16.83 -55.02 51.83
C ASP A 575 15.58 -55.87 51.52
N ARG A 576 15.78 -56.95 50.77
CA ARG A 576 14.81 -58.03 50.51
C ARG A 576 14.20 -58.64 51.77
N GLY A 577 12.92 -58.99 51.70
CA GLY A 577 12.28 -59.99 52.55
C GLY A 577 10.87 -60.27 52.08
N GLY A 578 10.61 -61.50 51.63
CA GLY A 578 9.35 -61.91 50.99
C GLY A 578 8.13 -61.88 51.90
N PHE A 579 6.97 -61.83 51.26
CA PHE A 579 5.69 -62.20 51.85
C PHE A 579 5.04 -63.21 50.92
N GLU A 580 5.18 -64.48 51.27
CA GLU A 580 4.19 -65.50 50.97
C GLU A 580 3.08 -65.34 52.03
N SER A 581 1.85 -65.21 51.56
CA SER A 581 0.66 -65.24 52.39
C SER A 581 0.09 -66.66 52.36
N GLU A 582 0.31 -67.42 53.43
CA GLU A 582 -0.53 -68.57 53.75
C GLU A 582 -1.37 -68.20 54.97
N THR A 583 -2.67 -68.17 54.72
CA THR A 583 -3.71 -68.29 55.72
C THR A 583 -3.64 -69.68 56.33
N ASP A 584 -3.69 -69.80 57.65
CA ASP A 584 -4.34 -70.96 58.25
C ASP A 584 -5.20 -70.55 59.44
N THR A 585 -6.43 -71.03 59.39
CA THR A 585 -7.48 -70.94 60.40
C THR A 585 -7.22 -71.94 61.53
N GLU A 586 -7.66 -71.57 62.75
CA GLU A 586 -8.01 -72.37 63.94
C GLU A 586 -7.26 -71.81 65.18
N GLU A 587 -7.82 -71.58 66.36
CA GLU A 587 -9.04 -72.06 67.00
C GLU A 587 -9.29 -71.15 68.25
N PHE A 588 -10.56 -70.82 68.50
CA PHE A 588 -11.23 -70.49 69.78
C PHE A 588 -10.46 -69.95 71.01
N GLU A 589 -10.99 -68.89 71.65
CA GLU A 589 -11.79 -69.09 72.89
C GLU A 589 -12.32 -67.79 73.54
N LYS A 590 -13.59 -67.92 73.90
CA LYS A 590 -14.50 -67.05 74.66
C LYS A 590 -14.17 -67.01 76.16
N ILE A 591 -14.21 -65.83 76.81
CA ILE A 591 -14.64 -65.58 78.22
C ILE A 591 -15.04 -64.09 78.30
N GLY A 592 -16.16 -63.59 78.85
CA GLY A 592 -17.29 -64.12 79.62
C GLY A 592 -17.77 -63.03 80.59
N GLN A 593 -19.09 -62.95 80.90
CA GLN A 593 -19.64 -62.64 82.24
C GLN A 593 -21.17 -62.51 82.26
N GLY A 594 -21.81 -63.13 83.27
CA GLY A 594 -23.12 -62.73 83.78
C GLY A 594 -24.00 -63.84 84.35
N ALA A 595 -23.91 -64.02 85.68
CA ALA A 595 -24.99 -64.35 86.63
C ALA A 595 -25.02 -65.75 87.31
N THR A 596 -24.53 -65.71 88.56
CA THR A 596 -25.16 -66.16 89.82
C THR A 596 -25.55 -67.63 90.06
N ASP A 597 -24.83 -68.18 91.04
CA ASP A 597 -25.35 -68.74 92.31
C ASP A 597 -25.33 -70.26 92.57
N SER A 598 -24.92 -70.54 93.82
CA SER A 598 -25.22 -71.69 94.68
C SER A 598 -24.60 -73.09 94.43
N LYS A 599 -23.53 -73.32 95.21
CA LYS A 599 -23.22 -74.47 96.11
C LYS A 599 -22.95 -75.90 95.57
N PRO A 600 -22.01 -76.65 96.20
CA PRO A 600 -21.56 -77.98 95.78
C PRO A 600 -22.04 -79.13 96.71
N GLU A 601 -22.23 -80.33 96.14
CA GLU A 601 -22.15 -81.64 96.83
C GLU A 601 -21.58 -82.66 95.82
N SER A 602 -20.34 -83.14 96.02
CA SER A 602 -19.97 -84.36 96.74
C SER A 602 -20.47 -85.66 96.10
N TYR A 603 -19.52 -86.31 95.40
CA TYR A 603 -19.38 -87.75 95.15
C TYR A 603 -19.98 -88.66 96.25
N ASP A 604 -20.68 -89.73 95.89
CA ASP A 604 -20.11 -91.07 95.62
C ASP A 604 -21.19 -92.14 95.83
N GLY A 605 -21.18 -93.18 94.99
CA GLY A 605 -22.09 -94.31 95.17
C GLY A 605 -22.26 -95.21 93.95
N ALA A 606 -21.26 -96.06 93.71
CA ALA A 606 -21.43 -97.51 93.53
C ALA A 606 -20.11 -98.10 92.97
N LYS A 607 -19.29 -98.79 93.77
CA LYS A 607 -19.43 -100.26 94.06
C LYS A 607 -19.76 -101.04 92.77
N GLN A 608 -19.01 -102.04 92.33
CA GLN A 608 -18.37 -103.10 93.09
C GLN A 608 -17.68 -104.05 92.07
N MET A 609 -16.57 -104.68 92.47
CA MET A 609 -16.19 -106.06 92.09
C MET A 609 -15.47 -106.31 90.74
N ARG A 610 -14.13 -106.16 90.80
CA ARG A 610 -13.07 -107.09 90.32
C ARG A 610 -11.77 -106.58 90.99
N GLN A 611 -11.31 -106.99 92.17
CA GLN A 611 -10.86 -108.32 92.65
C GLN A 611 -9.96 -109.00 91.60
N LYS A 612 -8.68 -109.37 91.82
CA LYS A 612 -7.83 -109.63 92.99
C LYS A 612 -6.39 -109.69 92.46
N GLN A 613 -5.40 -109.07 93.12
CA GLN A 613 -4.14 -109.71 93.55
C GLN A 613 -3.13 -108.67 94.04
N LEU A 614 -2.51 -109.02 95.17
CA LEU A 614 -1.21 -108.58 95.68
C LEU A 614 -1.19 -107.22 96.41
N GLU A 615 -1.53 -107.32 97.70
CA GLU A 615 -0.86 -106.57 98.76
C GLU A 615 0.66 -106.74 98.64
N GLU A 616 1.38 -105.64 98.45
CA GLU A 616 2.70 -105.33 99.04
C GLU A 616 3.15 -103.93 98.56
N ASN A 617 3.64 -103.08 99.48
CA ASN A 617 4.37 -101.81 99.25
C ASN A 617 3.60 -100.46 99.24
N LEU A 618 2.88 -100.11 100.31
CA LEU A 618 2.21 -98.80 100.50
C LEU A 618 2.99 -97.78 101.36
N GLY A 619 4.28 -97.60 101.10
CA GLY A 619 5.11 -96.54 101.73
C GLY A 619 5.52 -95.42 100.76
N ASN A 620 5.89 -95.78 99.53
CA ASN A 620 6.64 -94.88 98.63
C ASN A 620 5.78 -94.13 97.59
N THR A 621 4.47 -94.34 97.54
CA THR A 621 3.60 -93.77 96.49
C THR A 621 2.91 -92.47 96.90
N ARG A 622 2.79 -92.15 98.20
CA ARG A 622 2.06 -90.97 98.67
C ARG A 622 2.85 -89.68 98.52
N GLU A 623 4.14 -89.68 98.85
CA GLU A 623 5.02 -88.51 98.72
C GLU A 623 5.19 -88.10 97.25
N GLU A 624 5.29 -89.08 96.35
CA GLU A 624 5.43 -88.81 94.92
C GLU A 624 4.15 -88.21 94.31
N VAL A 625 2.97 -88.62 94.79
CA VAL A 625 1.68 -88.02 94.38
C VAL A 625 1.55 -86.57 94.86
N GLU A 626 1.99 -86.25 96.08
CA GLU A 626 1.97 -84.87 96.59
C GLU A 626 2.97 -83.97 95.84
N ARG A 627 4.16 -84.49 95.53
CA ARG A 627 5.16 -83.79 94.71
C ARG A 627 4.63 -83.46 93.31
N LEU A 628 4.02 -84.44 92.64
CA LEU A 628 3.40 -84.25 91.33
C LEU A 628 2.22 -83.27 91.38
N SER A 629 1.39 -83.32 92.43
CA SER A 629 0.28 -82.37 92.62
C SER A 629 0.76 -80.93 92.78
N SER A 630 1.88 -80.72 93.49
CA SER A 630 2.49 -79.40 93.65
C SER A 630 3.00 -78.83 92.32
N ILE A 631 3.70 -79.65 91.53
CA ILE A 631 4.19 -79.27 90.20
C ILE A 631 3.03 -78.91 89.26
N LEU A 632 1.94 -79.68 89.30
CA LEU A 632 0.75 -79.41 88.48
C LEU A 632 0.08 -78.08 88.86
N LYS A 633 0.08 -77.70 90.14
CA LYS A 633 -0.44 -76.40 90.59
C LYS A 633 0.42 -75.23 90.13
N THR A 634 1.75 -75.36 90.20
CA THR A 634 2.65 -74.32 89.68
C THR A 634 2.57 -74.21 88.17
N MET A 635 2.53 -75.34 87.43
CA MET A 635 2.28 -75.31 85.98
C MET A 635 0.96 -74.64 85.65
N LYS A 636 -0.13 -74.95 86.36
CA LYS A 636 -1.42 -74.28 86.17
C LYS A 636 -1.29 -72.77 86.36
N ALA A 637 -0.64 -72.30 87.42
CA ALA A 637 -0.48 -70.87 87.67
C ALA A 637 0.30 -70.16 86.55
N VAL A 638 1.40 -70.76 86.09
CA VAL A 638 2.22 -70.20 84.99
C VAL A 638 1.43 -70.18 83.68
N VAL A 639 0.70 -71.24 83.36
CA VAL A 639 -0.12 -71.31 82.14
C VAL A 639 -1.23 -70.26 82.17
N TYR A 640 -1.90 -70.06 83.32
CA TYR A 640 -2.95 -69.04 83.45
C TYR A 640 -2.40 -67.62 83.28
N GLU A 641 -1.22 -67.34 83.84
CA GLU A 641 -0.61 -66.02 83.69
C GLU A 641 -0.15 -65.78 82.24
N ALA A 642 0.44 -66.79 81.59
CA ALA A 642 0.81 -66.73 80.17
C ALA A 642 -0.42 -66.54 79.24
N LEU A 643 -1.53 -67.23 79.52
CA LEU A 643 -2.79 -67.05 78.78
C LEU A 643 -3.36 -65.65 78.96
N ARG A 644 -3.22 -65.07 80.16
CA ARG A 644 -3.68 -63.70 80.45
C ARG A 644 -2.87 -62.67 79.67
N THR A 645 -1.54 -62.81 79.61
CA THR A 645 -0.68 -61.91 78.84
C THR A 645 -0.97 -62.00 77.34
N VAL A 646 -1.08 -63.21 76.78
CA VAL A 646 -1.40 -63.40 75.35
C VAL A 646 -2.77 -62.80 74.99
N ARG A 647 -3.79 -62.98 75.83
CA ARG A 647 -5.12 -62.36 75.59
C ARG A 647 -5.07 -60.84 75.60
N GLN A 648 -4.22 -60.26 76.44
CA GLN A 648 -4.07 -58.81 76.52
C GLN A 648 -3.31 -58.25 75.31
N GLU A 649 -2.28 -58.96 74.82
CA GLU A 649 -1.58 -58.61 73.59
C GLU A 649 -2.50 -58.74 72.35
N LEU A 650 -3.33 -59.78 72.27
CA LEU A 650 -4.33 -59.95 71.20
C LEU A 650 -5.41 -58.86 71.22
N ALA A 651 -5.78 -58.33 72.39
CA ALA A 651 -6.71 -57.20 72.48
C ALA A 651 -6.10 -55.93 71.90
N VAL A 652 -4.84 -55.62 72.24
CA VAL A 652 -4.14 -54.45 71.72
C VAL A 652 -3.92 -54.54 70.22
N LEU A 653 -3.56 -55.72 69.69
CA LEU A 653 -3.43 -55.92 68.25
C LEU A 653 -4.75 -55.70 67.51
N ARG A 654 -5.85 -56.24 68.03
CA ARG A 654 -7.18 -56.05 67.45
C ARG A 654 -7.60 -54.58 67.39
N ASP A 655 -7.36 -53.84 68.48
CA ASP A 655 -7.71 -52.42 68.53
C ASP A 655 -6.89 -51.62 67.51
N ARG A 656 -5.60 -51.93 67.36
CA ARG A 656 -4.76 -51.32 66.31
C ARG A 656 -5.23 -51.66 64.90
N THR A 657 -5.55 -52.92 64.62
CA THR A 657 -6.06 -53.33 63.31
C THR A 657 -7.39 -52.64 62.99
N ASN A 658 -8.28 -52.47 63.98
CA ASN A 658 -9.54 -51.75 63.81
C ASN A 658 -9.33 -50.25 63.51
N GLU A 659 -8.37 -49.61 64.19
CA GLU A 659 -8.00 -48.21 63.91
C GLU A 659 -7.42 -48.03 62.51
N GLU A 660 -6.53 -48.93 62.08
CA GLU A 660 -5.95 -48.94 60.74
C GLU A 660 -7.04 -49.15 59.68
N GLN A 661 -7.96 -50.10 59.89
CA GLN A 661 -9.04 -50.39 58.97
C GLN A 661 -10.03 -49.21 58.84
N ALA A 662 -10.31 -48.49 59.94
CA ALA A 662 -11.08 -47.26 59.90
C ALA A 662 -10.35 -46.14 59.12
N GLY A 663 -9.03 -46.04 59.28
CA GLY A 663 -8.18 -45.13 58.50
C GLY A 663 -8.22 -45.40 57.00
N PHE A 664 -8.08 -46.66 56.60
CA PHE A 664 -8.16 -47.07 55.19
C PHE A 664 -9.54 -46.85 54.59
N SER A 665 -10.62 -47.12 55.33
CA SER A 665 -11.98 -46.88 54.86
C SER A 665 -12.21 -45.38 54.60
N LYS A 666 -11.73 -44.51 55.49
CA LYS A 666 -11.83 -43.05 55.30
C LYS A 666 -11.04 -42.58 54.08
N MET A 667 -9.83 -43.09 53.87
CA MET A 667 -9.02 -42.75 52.70
C MET A 667 -9.69 -43.20 51.39
N THR A 668 -10.27 -44.40 51.39
CA THR A 668 -10.98 -44.95 50.21
C THR A 668 -12.21 -44.11 49.85
N GLU A 669 -12.95 -43.62 50.85
CA GLU A 669 -14.10 -42.73 50.65
C GLU A 669 -13.66 -41.39 50.02
N GLN A 670 -12.57 -40.81 50.52
CA GLN A 670 -12.01 -39.56 49.99
C GLN A 670 -11.54 -39.70 48.54
N VAL A 671 -10.89 -40.82 48.20
CA VAL A 671 -10.48 -41.13 46.81
C VAL A 671 -11.69 -41.32 45.91
N ARG A 672 -12.75 -41.98 46.38
CA ARG A 672 -14.00 -42.17 45.63
C ARG A 672 -14.68 -40.83 45.33
N GLU A 673 -14.74 -39.93 46.32
CA GLU A 673 -15.37 -38.62 46.17
C GLU A 673 -14.58 -37.72 45.21
N THR A 674 -13.25 -37.72 45.30
CA THR A 674 -12.39 -37.00 44.35
C THR A 674 -12.46 -37.55 42.92
N LEU A 675 -12.51 -38.88 42.73
CA LEU A 675 -12.75 -39.49 41.43
C LEU A 675 -14.13 -39.11 40.86
N SER A 676 -15.17 -39.06 41.69
CA SER A 676 -16.51 -38.63 41.25
C SER A 676 -16.52 -37.16 40.81
N LEU A 677 -15.80 -36.28 41.50
CA LEU A 677 -15.69 -34.88 41.12
C LEU A 677 -14.90 -34.72 39.82
N TYR A 678 -13.79 -35.45 39.69
CA TYR A 678 -12.98 -35.45 38.48
C TYR A 678 -13.75 -35.98 37.26
N SER A 679 -14.51 -37.07 37.41
CA SER A 679 -15.35 -37.62 36.34
C SER A 679 -16.41 -36.61 35.87
N ARG A 680 -17.09 -35.92 36.81
CA ARG A 680 -18.09 -34.90 36.46
C ARG A 680 -17.46 -33.70 35.75
N GLU A 681 -16.24 -33.35 36.14
CA GLU A 681 -15.47 -32.28 35.53
C GLU A 681 -15.00 -32.66 34.12
N CYS A 682 -14.56 -33.90 33.89
CA CYS A 682 -14.27 -34.42 32.56
C CYS A 682 -15.51 -34.39 31.67
N ASP A 683 -16.68 -34.82 32.16
CA ASP A 683 -17.94 -34.78 31.41
C ASP A 683 -18.39 -33.35 31.11
N ARG A 684 -18.12 -32.40 32.02
CA ARG A 684 -18.37 -30.97 31.80
C ARG A 684 -17.47 -30.42 30.71
N ARG A 685 -16.15 -30.67 30.80
CA ARG A 685 -15.17 -30.24 29.79
C ARG A 685 -15.42 -30.85 28.41
N LEU A 686 -15.88 -32.11 28.35
CA LEU A 686 -16.22 -32.74 27.08
C LEU A 686 -17.40 -32.01 26.41
N ARG A 687 -18.45 -31.70 27.18
CA ARG A 687 -19.62 -30.94 26.69
C ARG A 687 -19.27 -29.51 26.30
N GLU A 688 -18.40 -28.85 27.06
CA GLU A 688 -17.90 -27.51 26.72
C GLU A 688 -17.08 -27.54 25.45
N ARG A 689 -16.20 -28.55 25.26
CA ARG A 689 -15.44 -28.73 24.02
C ARG A 689 -16.34 -29.01 22.82
N GLU A 690 -17.39 -29.81 22.98
CA GLU A 690 -18.39 -30.05 21.94
C GLU A 690 -19.17 -28.77 21.57
N GLN A 691 -19.54 -27.96 22.57
CA GLN A 691 -20.18 -26.66 22.33
C GLN A 691 -19.23 -25.66 21.68
N GLU A 692 -17.97 -25.58 22.11
CA GLU A 692 -16.93 -24.75 21.49
C GLU A 692 -16.74 -25.12 20.02
N LEU A 693 -16.54 -26.40 19.70
CA LEU A 693 -16.39 -26.85 18.32
C LEU A 693 -17.63 -26.57 17.46
N THR A 694 -18.82 -26.62 18.05
CA THR A 694 -20.07 -26.26 17.36
C THR A 694 -20.13 -24.76 17.08
N VAL A 695 -19.78 -23.93 18.06
CA VAL A 695 -19.75 -22.47 17.93
C VAL A 695 -18.65 -22.03 16.96
N ASP A 696 -17.46 -22.62 17.02
CA ASP A 696 -16.35 -22.34 16.11
C ASP A 696 -16.73 -22.69 14.67
N HIS A 697 -17.38 -23.84 14.44
CA HIS A 697 -17.90 -24.21 13.13
C HIS A 697 -18.99 -23.24 12.64
N GLU A 698 -19.90 -22.81 13.52
CA GLU A 698 -20.91 -21.79 13.17
C GLU A 698 -20.30 -20.42 12.84
N LEU A 699 -19.23 -20.02 13.54
CA LEU A 699 -18.50 -18.78 13.29
C LEU A 699 -17.71 -18.84 11.98
N GLU A 700 -17.00 -19.94 11.72
CA GLU A 700 -16.30 -20.16 10.44
C GLU A 700 -17.28 -20.13 9.25
N MET A 701 -18.44 -20.78 9.39
CA MET A 701 -19.51 -20.74 8.39
C MET A 701 -20.10 -19.34 8.20
N ALA A 702 -20.19 -18.54 9.27
CA ALA A 702 -20.63 -17.15 9.21
C ALA A 702 -19.58 -16.26 8.50
N ASP A 703 -18.30 -16.48 8.76
CA ASP A 703 -17.19 -15.73 8.17
C ASP A 703 -17.04 -16.01 6.67
N VAL A 704 -17.11 -17.28 6.25
CA VAL A 704 -17.10 -17.64 4.81
C VAL A 704 -18.31 -17.03 4.12
N LYS A 705 -19.50 -17.06 4.74
CA LYS A 705 -20.72 -16.44 4.20
C LYS A 705 -20.60 -14.92 4.07
N LYS A 706 -20.00 -14.26 5.06
CA LYS A 706 -19.75 -12.81 5.06
C LYS A 706 -18.72 -12.43 3.99
N LEU A 707 -17.64 -13.20 3.85
CA LEU A 707 -16.65 -13.00 2.79
C LEU A 707 -17.29 -13.13 1.41
N MET A 708 -18.13 -14.16 1.22
CA MET A 708 -18.85 -14.39 -0.04
C MET A 708 -19.82 -13.23 -0.36
N GLN A 709 -20.54 -12.71 0.65
CA GLN A 709 -21.41 -11.56 0.49
C GLN A 709 -20.62 -10.28 0.14
N ASN A 710 -19.47 -10.04 0.78
CA ASN A 710 -18.61 -8.91 0.44
C ASN A 710 -18.11 -8.98 -1.00
N ARG A 711 -17.73 -10.18 -1.48
CA ARG A 711 -17.33 -10.40 -2.88
C ARG A 711 -18.48 -10.20 -3.86
N GLU A 712 -19.69 -10.61 -3.49
CA GLU A 712 -20.91 -10.38 -4.29
C GLU A 712 -21.22 -8.88 -4.41
N GLU A 713 -21.10 -8.13 -3.31
CA GLU A 713 -21.26 -6.67 -3.30
C GLU A 713 -20.16 -5.98 -4.14
N GLU A 714 -18.92 -6.44 -4.04
CA GLU A 714 -17.80 -5.97 -4.88
C GLU A 714 -18.05 -6.22 -6.37
N ILE A 715 -18.50 -7.42 -6.76
CA ILE A 715 -18.89 -7.74 -8.13
C ILE A 715 -20.06 -6.86 -8.59
N CYS A 716 -21.09 -6.66 -7.76
CA CYS A 716 -22.24 -5.82 -8.10
C CYS A 716 -21.85 -4.35 -8.29
N THR A 717 -20.94 -3.83 -7.47
CA THR A 717 -20.43 -2.46 -7.61
C THR A 717 -19.58 -2.32 -8.86
N LEU A 718 -18.65 -3.24 -9.11
CA LEU A 718 -17.82 -3.24 -10.32
C LEU A 718 -18.66 -3.37 -11.59
N LYS A 719 -19.67 -4.23 -11.62
CA LYS A 719 -20.60 -4.34 -12.76
C LYS A 719 -21.39 -3.06 -13.00
N ARG A 720 -21.86 -2.38 -11.94
CA ARG A 720 -22.54 -1.09 -12.08
C ARG A 720 -21.59 -0.04 -12.66
N ASN A 721 -20.38 0.06 -12.12
CA ASN A 721 -19.36 0.96 -12.62
C ASN A 721 -19.00 0.64 -14.08
N LEU A 722 -19.01 -0.64 -14.47
CA LEU A 722 -18.75 -1.05 -15.84
C LEU A 722 -19.83 -0.58 -16.80
N VAL A 723 -21.10 -0.71 -16.42
CA VAL A 723 -22.24 -0.20 -17.19
C VAL A 723 -22.17 1.32 -17.31
N GLU A 724 -21.82 2.02 -16.22
CA GLU A 724 -21.62 3.48 -16.24
C GLU A 724 -20.48 3.87 -17.21
N LYS A 725 -19.34 3.17 -17.13
CA LYS A 725 -18.21 3.36 -18.06
C LYS A 725 -18.58 3.05 -19.51
N GLU A 726 -19.40 2.04 -19.77
CA GLU A 726 -19.92 1.75 -21.11
C GLU A 726 -20.80 2.87 -21.64
N THR A 727 -21.66 3.44 -20.79
CA THR A 727 -22.49 4.59 -21.18
C THR A 727 -21.66 5.84 -21.44
N GLU A 728 -20.66 6.14 -20.59
CA GLU A 728 -19.72 7.23 -20.80
C GLU A 728 -18.94 7.04 -22.12
N LEU A 729 -18.48 5.83 -22.40
CA LEU A 729 -17.74 5.51 -23.62
C LEU A 729 -18.62 5.73 -24.86
N ALA A 730 -19.88 5.29 -24.84
CA ALA A 730 -20.83 5.53 -25.92
C ALA A 730 -21.11 7.03 -26.13
N GLU A 731 -21.22 7.82 -25.06
CA GLU A 731 -21.38 9.27 -25.13
C GLU A 731 -20.14 9.96 -25.70
N HIS A 732 -18.94 9.57 -25.26
CA HIS A 732 -17.67 10.07 -25.80
C HIS A 732 -17.49 9.70 -27.28
N GLU A 733 -17.87 8.49 -27.70
CA GLU A 733 -17.86 8.07 -29.12
C GLU A 733 -18.79 8.94 -29.96
N HIS A 734 -20.01 9.20 -29.47
CA HIS A 734 -20.96 10.08 -30.13
C HIS A 734 -20.45 11.53 -30.23
N LEU A 735 -19.82 12.04 -29.16
CA LEU A 735 -19.25 13.38 -29.13
C LEU A 735 -18.07 13.53 -30.10
N ILE A 736 -17.15 12.55 -30.15
CA ILE A 736 -16.04 12.53 -31.12
C ILE A 736 -16.58 12.48 -32.54
N SER A 737 -17.60 11.66 -32.81
CA SER A 737 -18.25 11.61 -34.13
C SER A 737 -18.80 12.99 -34.54
N THR A 738 -19.50 13.65 -33.62
CA THR A 738 -20.04 15.00 -33.83
C THR A 738 -18.93 16.04 -34.05
N MET A 739 -17.83 15.96 -33.30
CA MET A 739 -16.69 16.86 -33.46
C MET A 739 -15.92 16.61 -34.77
N ARG A 740 -15.78 15.36 -35.21
CA ARG A 740 -15.21 15.03 -36.53
C ARG A 740 -16.04 15.64 -37.65
N GLN A 741 -17.36 15.55 -37.56
CA GLN A 741 -18.25 16.19 -38.53
C GLN A 741 -18.09 17.72 -38.54
N LYS A 742 -18.00 18.36 -37.36
CA LYS A 742 -17.74 19.81 -37.27
C LYS A 742 -16.39 20.18 -37.86
N LEU A 743 -15.35 19.42 -37.56
CA LEU A 743 -14.02 19.63 -38.11
C LEU A 743 -14.03 19.50 -39.64
N GLU A 744 -14.69 18.49 -40.18
CA GLU A 744 -14.83 18.28 -41.63
C GLU A 744 -15.58 19.46 -42.28
N ASN A 745 -16.66 19.94 -41.67
CA ASN A 745 -17.39 21.11 -42.14
C ASN A 745 -16.49 22.36 -42.16
N GLU A 746 -15.77 22.66 -41.08
CA GLU A 746 -14.86 23.80 -41.00
C GLU A 746 -13.71 23.69 -42.02
N GLN A 747 -13.16 22.48 -42.22
CA GLN A 747 -12.16 22.22 -43.25
C GLN A 747 -12.72 22.43 -44.67
N THR A 748 -14.00 22.09 -44.91
CA THR A 748 -14.66 22.37 -46.19
C THR A 748 -14.89 23.87 -46.39
N GLU A 749 -15.29 24.60 -45.35
CA GLU A 749 -15.44 26.06 -45.40
C GLU A 749 -14.11 26.76 -45.67
N MET A 750 -13.03 26.36 -45.00
CA MET A 750 -11.68 26.87 -45.26
C MET A 750 -11.26 26.59 -46.72
N ARG A 751 -11.48 25.38 -47.24
CA ARG A 751 -11.18 25.04 -48.64
C ARG A 751 -11.99 25.89 -49.61
N ASN A 752 -13.28 26.11 -49.36
CA ASN A 752 -14.12 26.94 -50.20
C ASN A 752 -13.66 28.41 -50.19
N LEU A 753 -13.32 28.96 -49.03
CA LEU A 753 -12.83 30.33 -48.88
C LEU A 753 -11.47 30.51 -49.56
N GLN A 754 -10.56 29.53 -49.42
CA GLN A 754 -9.26 29.53 -50.08
C GLN A 754 -9.41 29.48 -51.61
N THR A 755 -10.35 28.68 -52.11
CA THR A 755 -10.67 28.60 -53.55
C THR A 755 -11.23 29.93 -54.05
N HIS A 756 -12.11 30.58 -53.28
CA HIS A 756 -12.68 31.87 -53.63
C HIS A 756 -11.64 33.00 -53.65
N LEU A 757 -10.75 33.07 -52.66
CA LEU A 757 -9.64 34.02 -52.64
C LEU A 757 -8.68 33.78 -53.81
N HIS A 758 -8.40 32.52 -54.14
CA HIS A 758 -7.56 32.19 -55.29
C HIS A 758 -8.19 32.68 -56.59
N GLN A 759 -9.49 32.45 -56.76
CA GLN A 759 -10.25 32.91 -57.93
C GLN A 759 -10.28 34.45 -58.04
N GLN A 760 -10.50 35.17 -56.93
CA GLN A 760 -10.41 36.64 -56.91
C GLN A 760 -9.01 37.15 -57.26
N LEU A 761 -7.96 36.48 -56.79
CA LEU A 761 -6.58 36.83 -57.13
C LEU A 761 -6.30 36.58 -58.62
N GLU A 762 -6.83 35.50 -59.17
CA GLU A 762 -6.69 35.16 -60.58
C GLU A 762 -7.45 36.16 -61.48
N GLU A 763 -8.68 36.53 -61.13
CA GLU A 763 -9.46 37.57 -61.82
C GLU A 763 -8.77 38.94 -61.79
N THR A 764 -8.22 39.35 -60.63
CA THR A 764 -7.49 40.63 -60.51
C THR A 764 -6.18 40.62 -61.30
N LEU A 765 -5.48 39.49 -61.35
CA LEU A 765 -4.30 39.31 -62.20
C LEU A 765 -4.66 39.34 -63.69
N GLU A 766 -5.78 38.75 -64.07
CA GLU A 766 -6.27 38.76 -65.45
C GLU A 766 -6.70 40.18 -65.88
N GLN A 767 -7.39 40.92 -65.01
CA GLN A 767 -7.71 42.32 -65.23
C GLN A 767 -6.45 43.19 -65.35
N ALA A 768 -5.46 43.00 -64.47
CA ALA A 768 -4.19 43.73 -64.56
C ALA A 768 -3.41 43.39 -65.84
N ARG A 769 -3.50 42.14 -66.33
CA ARG A 769 -2.92 41.75 -67.63
C ARG A 769 -3.64 42.43 -68.79
N ALA A 770 -4.97 42.48 -68.77
CA ALA A 770 -5.77 43.17 -69.78
C ALA A 770 -5.48 44.68 -69.82
N ASP A 771 -5.40 45.33 -68.65
CA ASP A 771 -5.07 46.75 -68.54
C ASP A 771 -3.64 47.04 -69.05
N LYS A 772 -2.68 46.17 -68.73
CA LYS A 772 -1.32 46.25 -69.26
C LYS A 772 -1.31 46.10 -70.78
N GLU A 773 -2.05 45.15 -71.34
CA GLU A 773 -2.13 44.92 -72.78
C GLU A 773 -2.75 46.13 -73.51
N ALA A 774 -3.81 46.72 -72.93
CA ALA A 774 -4.42 47.95 -73.43
C ALA A 774 -3.44 49.14 -73.39
N ALA A 775 -2.68 49.29 -72.30
CA ALA A 775 -1.67 50.35 -72.18
C ALA A 775 -0.52 50.18 -73.18
N VAL A 776 -0.06 48.95 -73.40
CA VAL A 776 0.96 48.64 -74.42
C VAL A 776 0.44 48.94 -75.82
N LYS A 777 -0.81 48.58 -76.13
CA LYS A 777 -1.43 48.89 -77.42
C LYS A 777 -1.48 50.39 -77.67
N LYS A 778 -1.93 51.18 -76.68
CA LYS A 778 -1.95 52.64 -76.75
C LYS A 778 -0.56 53.24 -77.00
N ALA A 779 0.46 52.78 -76.27
CA ALA A 779 1.83 53.25 -76.45
C ALA A 779 2.40 52.88 -77.84
N ASN A 780 2.02 51.73 -78.39
CA ASN A 780 2.40 51.34 -79.74
C ASN A 780 1.71 52.18 -80.82
N ASP A 781 0.42 52.50 -80.64
CA ASP A 781 -0.31 53.40 -81.55
C ASP A 781 0.30 54.81 -81.55
N GLU A 782 0.67 55.33 -80.37
CA GLU A 782 1.37 56.61 -80.23
C GLU A 782 2.75 56.58 -80.92
N ARG A 783 3.52 55.50 -80.74
CA ARG A 783 4.79 55.30 -81.47
C ARG A 783 4.58 55.19 -82.97
N PHE A 784 3.51 54.55 -83.44
CA PHE A 784 3.23 54.44 -84.86
C PHE A 784 2.96 55.81 -85.49
N ILE A 785 2.22 56.68 -84.79
CA ILE A 785 1.99 58.08 -85.21
C ILE A 785 3.32 58.85 -85.26
N GLU A 786 4.18 58.69 -84.26
CA GLU A 786 5.50 59.34 -84.22
C GLU A 786 6.43 58.86 -85.35
N ILE A 787 6.45 57.55 -85.62
CA ILE A 787 7.19 56.96 -86.75
C ILE A 787 6.65 57.49 -88.09
N ALA A 788 5.33 57.61 -88.26
CA ALA A 788 4.74 58.16 -89.47
C ALA A 788 5.13 59.63 -89.69
N SER A 789 5.14 60.44 -88.62
CA SER A 789 5.63 61.83 -88.63
C SER A 789 7.10 61.92 -89.05
N LEU A 790 7.97 61.12 -88.42
CA LEU A 790 9.39 61.07 -88.74
C LEU A 790 9.65 60.60 -90.18
N THR A 791 8.90 59.60 -90.64
CA THR A 791 8.97 59.09 -92.01
C THR A 791 8.62 60.17 -93.03
N ASN A 792 7.61 60.99 -92.75
CA ASN A 792 7.23 62.11 -93.61
C ASN A 792 8.34 63.19 -93.66
N SER A 793 8.96 63.50 -92.52
CA SER A 793 10.10 64.42 -92.46
C SER A 793 11.34 63.89 -93.21
N VAL A 794 11.59 62.58 -93.15
CA VAL A 794 12.65 61.92 -93.92
C VAL A 794 12.35 61.96 -95.42
N ALA A 795 11.12 61.68 -95.84
CA ALA A 795 10.71 61.77 -97.25
C ALA A 795 10.85 63.20 -97.80
N GLN A 796 10.51 64.21 -97.00
CA GLN A 796 10.68 65.62 -97.35
C GLN A 796 12.16 66.00 -97.50
N SER A 797 13.02 65.45 -96.62
CA SER A 797 14.47 65.63 -96.70
C SER A 797 15.07 64.93 -97.93
N GLN A 798 14.61 63.71 -98.24
CA GLN A 798 15.02 62.97 -99.44
C GLN A 798 14.62 63.69 -100.73
N LYS A 799 13.41 64.28 -100.78
CA LYS A 799 12.97 65.09 -101.92
C LYS A 799 13.89 66.31 -102.14
N ARG A 800 14.30 66.97 -101.05
CA ARG A 800 15.23 68.09 -101.11
C ARG A 800 16.63 67.67 -101.56
N ILE A 801 17.07 66.47 -101.17
CA ILE A 801 18.31 65.86 -101.70
C ILE A 801 18.18 65.61 -103.21
N GLN A 802 17.07 65.04 -103.68
CA GLN A 802 16.84 64.82 -105.12
C GLN A 802 16.85 66.13 -105.92
N GLU A 803 16.21 67.20 -105.43
CA GLU A 803 16.23 68.52 -106.08
C GLU A 803 17.67 69.07 -106.18
N LEU A 804 18.48 68.90 -105.14
CA LEU A 804 19.90 69.28 -105.14
C LEU A 804 20.73 68.41 -106.10
N GLU A 805 20.48 67.10 -106.15
CA GLU A 805 21.14 66.17 -107.08
C GLU A 805 20.79 66.48 -108.55
N GLU A 806 19.54 66.81 -108.85
CA GLU A 806 19.11 67.24 -110.19
C GLU A 806 19.76 68.57 -110.59
N SER A 807 19.86 69.52 -109.67
CA SER A 807 20.59 70.77 -109.91
C SER A 807 22.08 70.52 -110.19
N LEU A 808 22.71 69.59 -109.47
CA LEU A 808 24.10 69.17 -109.69
C LEU A 808 24.27 68.47 -111.04
N LYS A 809 23.31 67.62 -111.43
CA LYS A 809 23.27 66.94 -112.73
C LYS A 809 23.10 67.94 -113.87
N HIS A 810 22.25 68.95 -113.71
CA HIS A 810 22.08 70.01 -114.70
C HIS A 810 23.39 70.80 -114.91
N ALA A 811 24.05 71.20 -113.83
CA ALA A 811 25.35 71.88 -113.89
C ALA A 811 26.44 71.00 -114.55
N ARG A 812 26.49 69.70 -114.24
CA ARG A 812 27.40 68.75 -114.90
C ARG A 812 27.11 68.60 -116.39
N ASN A 813 25.84 68.47 -116.78
CA ASN A 813 25.46 68.34 -118.19
C ASN A 813 25.79 69.60 -118.99
N GLU A 814 25.64 70.77 -118.39
CA GLU A 814 26.02 72.04 -119.01
C GLU A 814 27.54 72.15 -119.20
N GLN A 815 28.33 71.74 -118.20
CA GLN A 815 29.78 71.60 -118.33
C GLN A 815 30.15 70.61 -119.44
N GLN A 816 29.49 69.45 -119.51
CA GLN A 816 29.77 68.41 -120.49
C GLN A 816 29.37 68.82 -121.92
N ARG A 817 28.29 69.61 -122.09
CA ARG A 817 27.89 70.21 -123.36
C ARG A 817 28.93 71.22 -123.86
N MET A 818 29.45 72.07 -122.98
CA MET A 818 30.53 73.02 -123.32
C MET A 818 31.82 72.28 -123.75
N VAL A 819 32.17 71.19 -123.05
CA VAL A 819 33.30 70.32 -123.43
C VAL A 819 33.04 69.58 -124.76
N LYS A 820 31.78 69.21 -125.05
CA LYS A 820 31.41 68.53 -126.29
C LYS A 820 31.39 69.46 -127.51
N GLU A 821 30.86 70.68 -127.40
CA GLU A 821 30.89 71.67 -128.48
C GLU A 821 32.31 72.08 -128.86
N THR A 822 33.22 72.11 -127.88
CA THR A 822 34.65 72.38 -128.11
C THR A 822 35.36 71.18 -128.75
N THR A 823 34.99 69.94 -128.42
CA THR A 823 35.56 68.74 -129.07
C THR A 823 34.98 68.45 -130.46
N GLU A 824 33.69 68.73 -130.72
CA GLU A 824 33.05 68.48 -132.03
C GLU A 824 33.50 69.46 -133.12
N LYS A 825 33.80 70.73 -132.76
CA LYS A 825 34.47 71.66 -133.69
C LYS A 825 35.81 71.10 -134.18
N LEU A 826 36.55 70.43 -133.29
CA LEU A 826 37.84 69.80 -133.61
C LEU A 826 37.68 68.56 -134.50
N GLN A 827 36.62 67.76 -134.34
CA GLN A 827 36.38 66.56 -135.15
C GLN A 827 35.80 66.85 -136.55
N MET A 828 35.04 67.93 -136.73
CA MET A 828 34.46 68.32 -138.04
C MET A 828 35.55 68.69 -139.06
N GLU A 829 36.66 69.28 -138.59
CA GLU A 829 37.82 69.60 -139.42
C GLU A 829 38.54 68.33 -139.91
N TYR A 830 38.66 67.29 -139.08
CA TYR A 830 39.27 66.00 -139.44
C TYR A 830 38.46 65.15 -140.44
N LYS A 831 37.14 65.30 -140.51
CA LYS A 831 36.27 64.44 -141.33
C LYS A 831 36.23 64.85 -142.81
N ASN A 832 36.45 66.13 -143.11
CA ASN A 832 36.47 66.64 -144.48
C ASN A 832 37.68 66.13 -145.30
N GLU A 833 38.79 65.80 -144.65
CA GLU A 833 40.00 65.31 -145.35
C GLU A 833 39.91 63.82 -145.77
N LEU A 834 39.28 62.97 -144.95
CA LEU A 834 39.15 61.52 -145.22
C LEU A 834 38.20 61.18 -146.39
N GLN A 835 37.27 62.08 -146.73
CA GLN A 835 36.27 61.87 -147.78
C GLN A 835 36.86 61.98 -149.20
N SER A 836 38.02 62.62 -149.34
CA SER A 836 38.74 62.74 -150.62
C SER A 836 39.32 61.39 -151.11
N ILE A 837 39.71 60.51 -150.18
CA ILE A 837 40.45 59.27 -150.49
C ILE A 837 39.52 58.08 -150.81
N ARG A 838 38.26 58.09 -150.34
CA ARG A 838 37.25 57.05 -150.65
C ARG A 838 36.80 57.00 -152.12
N SER A 839 37.30 57.87 -153.00
CA SER A 839 36.89 57.95 -154.41
C SER A 839 37.73 57.12 -155.40
N ARG A 840 38.82 56.44 -154.99
CA ARG A 840 39.73 55.76 -155.94
C ARG A 840 39.86 54.23 -155.84
N PHE A 841 39.13 53.56 -154.95
CA PHE A 841 39.22 52.09 -154.75
C PHE A 841 38.10 51.30 -155.43
N LYS A 842 37.83 51.55 -156.71
CA LYS A 842 36.82 50.79 -157.46
C LYS A 842 37.18 50.69 -158.94
N LEU A 843 38.19 49.89 -159.29
CA LEU A 843 38.32 49.14 -160.56
C LEU A 843 39.75 48.62 -160.72
N MET A 844 39.85 47.37 -161.18
CA MET A 844 41.05 46.71 -161.73
C MET A 844 42.08 46.24 -160.69
N THR A 845 42.57 44.99 -160.65
CA THR A 845 42.44 43.78 -161.49
C THR A 845 43.27 42.70 -160.77
N ALA A 846 42.93 41.41 -160.89
CA ALA A 846 43.75 40.34 -161.54
C ALA A 846 45.22 40.24 -161.06
N SER A 847 45.83 39.09 -160.75
CA SER A 847 45.65 37.68 -161.13
C SER A 847 46.67 36.83 -160.33
N THR A 848 46.57 35.49 -160.42
CA THR A 848 47.67 34.48 -160.32
C THR A 848 48.39 34.32 -158.98
N MET A 849 48.96 33.19 -158.55
CA MET A 849 48.94 31.74 -158.79
C MET A 849 49.96 31.18 -157.75
N GLU A 850 49.66 30.02 -157.18
CA GLU A 850 50.56 28.96 -156.66
C GLU A 850 51.65 29.18 -155.58
N SER A 851 51.77 28.11 -154.77
CA SER A 851 52.81 27.67 -153.81
C SER A 851 52.74 28.13 -152.34
N SER A 852 52.33 27.17 -151.49
CA SER A 852 52.99 26.87 -150.21
C SER A 852 54.49 26.63 -150.44
N PRO A 853 55.41 26.91 -149.49
CA PRO A 853 55.43 26.23 -148.20
C PRO A 853 55.92 27.04 -146.98
N SER A 854 55.72 26.40 -145.83
CA SER A 854 56.49 26.38 -144.57
C SER A 854 57.54 27.45 -144.26
N ASP A 855 57.62 27.67 -142.93
CA ASP A 855 58.74 28.21 -142.18
C ASP A 855 58.99 29.71 -142.37
N SER A 856 59.30 30.48 -141.35
CA SER A 856 59.46 30.29 -139.91
C SER A 856 59.72 31.71 -139.41
N SER A 857 59.82 31.87 -138.09
CA SER A 857 60.65 32.90 -137.47
C SER A 857 60.18 34.35 -137.68
N LEU A 858 59.94 35.08 -136.59
CA LEU A 858 61.03 35.83 -135.95
C LEU A 858 61.71 36.70 -137.03
N GLU A 859 61.54 38.00 -137.04
CA GLU A 859 61.54 38.89 -135.90
C GLU A 859 60.85 40.17 -136.30
N LYS A 860 60.26 40.79 -135.28
CA LYS A 860 60.17 42.24 -135.08
C LYS A 860 60.97 43.01 -136.12
N ILE A 861 60.31 43.95 -136.77
CA ILE A 861 60.70 45.35 -136.76
C ILE A 861 59.45 46.05 -137.25
N GLU A 862 58.72 46.59 -136.27
CA GLU A 862 58.99 47.94 -135.82
C GLU A 862 58.51 48.88 -136.92
N ARG A 863 57.50 49.65 -136.58
CA ARG A 863 57.68 51.06 -136.77
C ARG A 863 57.13 51.88 -135.61
N PRO A 864 57.82 52.98 -135.29
CA PRO A 864 58.54 53.10 -134.04
C PRO A 864 58.47 54.57 -133.59
N ASP A 865 59.48 55.03 -132.88
CA ASP A 865 60.04 56.37 -133.01
C ASP A 865 59.11 57.57 -132.72
N PHE A 866 59.26 58.16 -131.55
CA PHE A 866 60.15 59.33 -131.37
C PHE A 866 59.87 59.93 -129.98
N ILE A 867 60.87 59.89 -129.09
CA ILE A 867 61.43 61.08 -128.41
C ILE A 867 60.41 61.90 -127.57
N GLU A 868 60.41 61.88 -126.23
CA GLU A 868 61.46 62.39 -125.32
C GLU A 868 62.35 63.48 -125.92
N LEU A 869 61.83 64.70 -126.06
CA LEU A 869 62.51 66.01 -126.02
C LEU A 869 61.43 67.00 -126.48
N THR A 870 60.90 67.89 -125.67
CA THR A 870 61.62 68.73 -124.70
C THR A 870 60.66 68.90 -123.50
N SER A 871 61.00 68.45 -122.30
CA SER A 871 62.05 69.10 -121.50
C SER A 871 62.24 70.54 -121.96
N HIS A 872 61.46 71.44 -121.41
CA HIS A 872 62.11 72.15 -120.34
C HIS A 872 61.07 72.89 -119.53
N ALA A 873 61.25 72.73 -118.22
CA ALA A 873 61.36 73.85 -117.32
C ALA A 873 60.46 75.03 -117.65
N LEU A 874 59.44 75.21 -116.82
CA LEU A 874 59.59 76.22 -115.78
C LEU A 874 58.94 75.67 -114.48
N ALA A 875 59.69 75.00 -113.60
CA ALA A 875 60.18 75.68 -112.40
C ALA A 875 60.49 77.16 -112.64
N GLN A 876 59.98 78.01 -111.75
CA GLN A 876 59.98 79.48 -111.81
C GLN A 876 58.91 80.09 -112.72
N SER A 877 57.75 80.34 -112.14
CA SER A 877 57.60 81.66 -111.51
C SER A 877 56.64 81.51 -110.33
N THR A 878 57.20 81.44 -109.14
CA THR A 878 57.07 82.52 -108.15
C THR A 878 55.63 82.63 -107.62
N LYS A 879 55.39 82.17 -106.40
CA LYS A 879 55.67 83.01 -105.22
C LYS A 879 54.92 84.33 -105.40
N ASP A 880 53.72 84.37 -104.87
CA ASP A 880 53.28 85.40 -103.93
C ASP A 880 51.94 84.94 -103.35
N MET A 881 51.95 84.54 -102.08
CA MET A 881 51.51 85.43 -101.01
C MET A 881 50.05 85.84 -101.20
N LYS A 882 49.15 85.28 -100.39
CA LYS A 882 48.88 85.93 -99.11
C LYS A 882 48.15 85.00 -98.12
N PRO A 883 48.61 84.97 -96.87
CA PRO A 883 48.06 84.14 -95.82
C PRO A 883 46.93 84.89 -95.10
N GLU A 884 45.69 84.41 -95.22
CA GLU A 884 44.58 84.89 -94.38
C GLU A 884 43.55 83.79 -94.03
N ASN A 885 43.89 82.53 -94.30
CA ASN A 885 43.01 81.36 -94.09
C ASN A 885 43.50 80.37 -93.04
N SER A 886 44.63 80.61 -92.37
CA SER A 886 45.18 79.67 -91.37
C SER A 886 44.82 80.02 -89.91
N ALA A 887 44.31 81.22 -89.64
CA ALA A 887 43.90 81.66 -88.31
C ALA A 887 42.41 81.41 -88.03
N THR A 888 41.55 81.56 -89.03
CA THR A 888 40.09 81.36 -88.95
C THR A 888 39.68 79.89 -88.91
N ILE A 889 40.43 79.01 -89.60
CA ILE A 889 40.16 77.55 -89.57
C ILE A 889 40.50 76.96 -88.20
N ARG A 890 41.59 77.41 -87.55
CA ARG A 890 41.94 76.96 -86.18
C ARG A 890 40.92 77.39 -85.12
N SER A 891 40.36 78.60 -85.22
CA SER A 891 39.35 79.06 -84.26
C SER A 891 38.03 78.27 -84.33
N ILE A 892 37.63 77.82 -85.52
CA ILE A 892 36.41 77.01 -85.73
C ILE A 892 36.64 75.55 -85.32
N GLU A 893 37.84 75.03 -85.53
CA GLU A 893 38.23 73.69 -85.07
C GLU A 893 38.36 73.62 -83.55
N ASP A 894 38.90 74.66 -82.89
CA ASP A 894 38.98 74.74 -81.42
C ASP A 894 37.58 74.88 -80.77
N GLU A 895 36.66 75.70 -81.32
CA GLU A 895 35.29 75.78 -80.81
C GLU A 895 34.49 74.47 -81.00
N ARG A 896 34.70 73.76 -82.11
CA ARG A 896 34.10 72.44 -82.33
C ARG A 896 34.70 71.37 -81.43
N MET A 897 36.01 71.40 -81.20
CA MET A 897 36.69 70.51 -80.25
C MET A 897 36.22 70.72 -78.81
N VAL A 898 36.03 71.96 -78.37
CA VAL A 898 35.52 72.26 -77.01
C VAL A 898 34.09 71.76 -76.83
N LYS A 899 33.21 71.92 -77.84
CA LYS A 899 31.86 71.34 -77.80
C LYS A 899 31.88 69.82 -77.82
N LEU A 900 32.70 69.20 -78.67
CA LEU A 900 32.80 67.74 -78.74
C LEU A 900 33.34 67.14 -77.43
N VAL A 901 34.32 67.80 -76.80
CA VAL A 901 34.87 67.40 -75.49
C VAL A 901 33.86 67.60 -74.36
N HIS A 902 33.03 68.64 -74.42
CA HIS A 902 31.95 68.86 -73.46
C HIS A 902 30.84 67.79 -73.59
N ASP A 903 30.41 67.51 -74.82
CA ASP A 903 29.39 66.49 -75.09
C ASP A 903 29.90 65.08 -74.77
N LEU A 904 31.18 64.78 -75.06
CA LEU A 904 31.81 63.52 -74.62
C LEU A 904 31.84 63.42 -73.09
N ARG A 905 32.15 64.51 -72.38
CA ARG A 905 32.21 64.49 -70.91
C ARG A 905 30.84 64.24 -70.27
N LEU A 906 29.77 64.80 -70.85
CA LEU A 906 28.39 64.55 -70.43
C LEU A 906 27.95 63.12 -70.76
N ALA A 907 28.32 62.60 -71.93
CA ALA A 907 28.06 61.22 -72.30
C ALA A 907 28.80 60.23 -71.39
N THR A 908 30.07 60.49 -71.06
CA THR A 908 30.84 59.64 -70.13
C THR A 908 30.27 59.66 -68.72
N GLN A 909 29.81 60.82 -68.22
CA GLN A 909 29.13 60.90 -66.92
C GLN A 909 27.79 60.15 -66.91
N ALA A 910 27.00 60.24 -67.98
CA ALA A 910 25.75 59.48 -68.11
C ALA A 910 25.99 57.97 -68.19
N ILE A 911 27.07 57.53 -68.86
CA ILE A 911 27.48 56.13 -68.91
C ILE A 911 27.95 55.65 -67.54
N GLU A 912 28.79 56.41 -66.83
CA GLU A 912 29.23 56.07 -65.47
C GLU A 912 28.07 55.99 -64.46
N GLU A 913 27.06 56.85 -64.59
CA GLU A 913 25.87 56.82 -63.74
C GLU A 913 24.97 55.60 -64.05
N LYS A 914 24.87 55.22 -65.33
CA LYS A 914 24.18 53.99 -65.76
C LYS A 914 24.94 52.72 -65.39
N ASP A 915 26.26 52.73 -65.44
CA ASP A 915 27.10 51.63 -64.97
C ASP A 915 27.02 51.48 -63.46
N ARG A 916 26.96 52.57 -62.68
CA ARG A 916 26.70 52.51 -61.23
C ARG A 916 25.33 51.94 -60.90
N THR A 917 24.29 52.28 -61.66
CA THR A 917 22.95 51.70 -61.45
C THR A 917 22.89 50.23 -61.88
N MET A 918 23.51 49.85 -63.01
CA MET A 918 23.63 48.43 -63.39
C MET A 918 24.43 47.61 -62.38
N GLU A 919 25.50 48.17 -61.81
CA GLU A 919 26.29 47.51 -60.77
C GLU A 919 25.49 47.34 -59.47
N MET A 920 24.63 48.31 -59.14
CA MET A 920 23.68 48.19 -58.01
C MET A 920 22.65 47.07 -58.24
N TYR A 921 22.10 46.96 -59.46
CA TYR A 921 21.18 45.88 -59.80
C TYR A 921 21.88 44.51 -59.85
N ARG A 922 23.12 44.43 -60.35
CA ARG A 922 23.93 43.21 -60.29
C ARG A 922 24.23 42.77 -58.87
N ARG A 923 24.58 43.70 -57.97
CA ARG A 923 24.78 43.39 -56.54
C ARG A 923 23.50 42.87 -55.89
N ARG A 924 22.34 43.45 -56.25
CA ARG A 924 21.03 42.99 -55.76
C ARG A 924 20.65 41.62 -56.33
N GLU A 925 20.97 41.35 -57.59
CA GLU A 925 20.77 40.03 -58.22
C GLU A 925 21.68 38.96 -57.61
N ILE A 926 22.95 39.28 -57.33
CA ILE A 926 23.89 38.39 -56.64
C ILE A 926 23.39 38.08 -55.23
N ALA A 927 22.96 39.10 -54.47
CA ALA A 927 22.41 38.91 -53.12
C ALA A 927 21.15 38.03 -53.12
N LEU A 928 20.22 38.27 -54.05
CA LEU A 928 19.01 37.44 -54.22
C LEU A 928 19.35 36.02 -54.67
N THR A 929 20.38 35.85 -55.49
CA THR A 929 20.86 34.53 -55.93
C THR A 929 21.52 33.78 -54.77
N GLU A 930 22.23 34.47 -53.88
CA GLU A 930 22.79 33.90 -52.66
C GLU A 930 21.72 33.57 -51.63
N GLU A 931 20.68 34.39 -51.47
CA GLU A 931 19.50 34.03 -50.69
C GLU A 931 18.78 32.81 -51.28
N CYS A 932 18.57 32.75 -52.59
CA CYS A 932 17.99 31.57 -53.23
C CYS A 932 18.86 30.32 -53.04
N LYS A 933 20.19 30.45 -53.05
CA LYS A 933 21.13 29.35 -52.73
C LYS A 933 21.03 28.95 -51.25
N ARG A 934 20.86 29.90 -50.32
CA ARG A 934 20.62 29.64 -48.90
C ARG A 934 19.28 28.96 -48.66
N TYR A 935 18.21 29.41 -49.31
CA TYR A 935 16.92 28.74 -49.24
C TYR A 935 16.98 27.34 -49.86
N LYS A 936 17.68 27.15 -50.98
CA LYS A 936 17.93 25.81 -51.53
C LYS A 936 18.76 24.92 -50.61
N SER A 937 19.79 25.44 -49.94
CA SER A 937 20.60 24.64 -49.00
C SER A 937 19.84 24.31 -47.71
N THR A 938 18.98 25.21 -47.26
CA THR A 938 18.06 24.98 -46.13
C THR A 938 16.97 23.97 -46.50
N ILE A 939 16.35 24.08 -47.67
CA ILE A 939 15.40 23.07 -48.17
C ILE A 939 16.10 21.72 -48.34
N ARG A 940 17.35 21.68 -48.83
CA ARG A 940 18.12 20.43 -48.93
C ARG A 940 18.43 19.83 -47.55
N ARG A 941 18.84 20.64 -46.56
CA ARG A 941 19.00 20.20 -45.16
C ARG A 941 17.71 19.72 -44.53
N LEU A 942 16.58 20.37 -44.81
CA LEU A 942 15.27 19.95 -44.31
C LEU A 942 14.84 18.63 -44.98
N LYS A 943 15.15 18.46 -46.27
CA LYS A 943 14.89 17.21 -47.01
C LYS A 943 15.82 16.06 -46.59
N ASP A 944 17.06 16.37 -46.25
CA ASP A 944 18.03 15.41 -45.68
C ASP A 944 17.69 15.12 -44.20
N SER A 945 17.07 16.06 -43.48
CA SER A 945 16.53 15.86 -42.13
C SER A 945 15.23 15.03 -42.13
N GLU A 946 14.39 15.19 -43.16
CA GLU A 946 13.24 14.30 -43.41
C GLU A 946 13.68 12.91 -43.87
N SER A 947 14.74 12.80 -44.69
CA SER A 947 15.29 11.49 -45.06
C SER A 947 15.95 10.78 -43.87
N PHE A 948 16.61 11.53 -42.97
CA PHE A 948 17.15 11.00 -41.71
C PHE A 948 16.06 10.60 -40.73
N LYS A 949 14.93 11.33 -40.67
CA LYS A 949 13.73 10.93 -39.91
C LYS A 949 13.08 9.67 -40.51
N ASN A 950 13.05 9.54 -41.83
CA ASN A 950 12.46 8.36 -42.49
C ASN A 950 13.33 7.10 -42.32
N VAL A 951 14.67 7.23 -42.29
CA VAL A 951 15.58 6.10 -42.00
C VAL A 951 15.53 5.69 -40.51
N LEU A 952 15.23 6.61 -39.59
CA LEU A 952 15.07 6.29 -38.17
C LEU A 952 13.72 5.64 -37.82
N ILE A 953 12.72 5.74 -38.70
CA ILE A 953 11.39 5.13 -38.52
C ILE A 953 11.39 3.66 -38.99
N GLU A 954 12.31 3.25 -39.87
CA GLU A 954 12.37 1.87 -40.38
C GLU A 954 13.26 0.89 -39.59
N ALA A 955 14.02 1.36 -38.60
CA ALA A 955 14.81 0.51 -37.71
C ALA A 955 14.33 0.65 -36.27
N GLY A 956 13.12 0.19 -36.00
CA GLY A 956 12.73 -0.18 -34.64
C GLY A 956 13.59 -1.34 -34.20
N LEU A 957 14.47 -1.10 -33.22
CA LEU A 957 14.89 -1.99 -32.14
C LEU A 957 16.03 -1.33 -31.34
N HIS A 958 15.83 -1.25 -30.02
CA HIS A 958 16.74 -0.81 -28.95
C HIS A 958 16.97 0.69 -28.73
N LYS A 959 16.57 1.18 -27.55
CA LYS A 959 17.28 2.25 -26.83
C LYS A 959 16.88 2.32 -25.35
N GLU A 960 17.61 1.56 -24.52
CA GLU A 960 18.16 2.13 -23.28
C GLU A 960 19.52 2.74 -23.66
N HIS A 961 19.97 3.76 -22.92
CA HIS A 961 21.17 4.59 -23.17
C HIS A 961 21.06 5.68 -24.26
N SER A 962 20.50 6.85 -23.91
CA SER A 962 21.02 8.16 -24.40
C SER A 962 20.36 9.37 -23.71
N GLU A 963 20.30 9.41 -22.38
CA GLU A 963 19.78 10.60 -21.66
C GLU A 963 20.89 11.57 -21.21
N GLU A 964 22.14 11.14 -21.09
CA GLU A 964 23.23 12.02 -20.60
C GLU A 964 23.80 13.01 -21.65
N GLN A 965 23.42 12.92 -22.93
CA GLN A 965 23.91 13.85 -23.97
C GLN A 965 22.93 14.98 -24.34
N LEU A 966 21.68 14.92 -23.86
CA LEU A 966 20.67 15.95 -24.15
C LEU A 966 20.72 17.14 -23.18
N GLU A 967 21.22 16.97 -21.96
CA GLU A 967 21.34 18.07 -21.00
C GLU A 967 22.44 19.08 -21.34
N MET A 968 23.56 18.67 -21.95
CA MET A 968 24.61 19.62 -22.35
C MET A 968 24.22 20.50 -23.55
N SER A 969 23.22 20.09 -24.34
CA SER A 969 22.83 20.83 -25.55
C SER A 969 21.70 21.83 -25.28
N GLN A 970 20.92 21.65 -24.21
CA GLN A 970 19.87 22.60 -23.82
C GLN A 970 20.42 23.80 -23.06
N SER A 971 21.50 23.65 -22.29
CA SER A 971 22.12 24.76 -21.56
C SER A 971 22.75 25.83 -22.46
N SER A 972 23.21 25.46 -23.67
CA SER A 972 23.79 26.43 -24.61
C SER A 972 22.76 27.23 -25.42
N LEU A 973 21.49 26.79 -25.50
CA LEU A 973 20.43 27.50 -26.25
C LEU A 973 19.63 28.50 -25.40
N GLU A 974 19.71 28.40 -24.06
CA GLU A 974 19.10 29.37 -23.15
C GLU A 974 19.95 30.63 -22.94
N GLU A 975 21.25 30.59 -23.24
CA GLU A 975 22.12 31.79 -23.19
C GLU A 975 21.98 32.71 -24.42
N GLU A 976 21.65 32.17 -25.60
CA GLU A 976 21.46 33.00 -26.81
C GLU A 976 20.07 33.68 -26.89
N THR A 977 19.06 33.14 -26.21
CA THR A 977 17.70 33.71 -26.22
C THR A 977 17.53 34.91 -25.28
N LYS A 978 18.39 35.05 -24.26
CA LYS A 978 18.42 36.22 -23.36
C LYS A 978 19.06 37.47 -23.96
N SER A 979 19.76 37.35 -25.09
CA SER A 979 20.54 38.45 -25.68
C SER A 979 19.77 39.27 -26.72
N LEU A 980 18.55 38.87 -27.12
CA LEU A 980 17.79 39.49 -28.21
C LEU A 980 16.50 40.22 -27.79
N GLU A 981 16.16 40.25 -26.49
CA GLU A 981 14.96 40.93 -26.01
C GLU A 981 15.19 42.39 -25.55
N THR A 982 16.42 42.92 -25.59
CA THR A 982 16.72 44.27 -25.08
C THR A 982 16.80 45.40 -26.11
N GLU A 983 16.39 45.20 -27.38
CA GLU A 983 16.34 46.29 -28.38
C GLU A 983 14.97 46.38 -29.07
N LYS A 984 13.91 46.56 -28.29
CA LYS A 984 12.58 46.84 -28.85
C LYS A 984 11.78 47.92 -28.12
N ASP A 985 12.47 48.83 -27.47
CA ASP A 985 11.92 50.10 -26.98
C ASP A 985 12.87 51.24 -27.36
N GLU A 986 12.82 51.67 -28.62
CA GLU A 986 13.07 53.05 -29.02
C GLU A 986 12.65 53.24 -30.48
N VAL A 987 12.05 54.41 -30.77
CA VAL A 987 11.57 54.91 -32.07
C VAL A 987 10.06 54.74 -32.33
N GLU A 988 9.35 55.69 -31.71
CA GLU A 988 8.05 56.21 -32.11
C GLU A 988 8.01 56.78 -33.55
N VAL A 989 6.83 56.65 -34.18
CA VAL A 989 6.18 57.61 -35.10
C VAL A 989 6.74 57.77 -36.53
N SER A 990 5.95 57.30 -37.52
CA SER A 990 5.26 58.20 -38.49
C SER A 990 4.53 57.41 -39.60
N GLU A 991 3.20 57.49 -39.54
CA GLU A 991 2.22 57.68 -40.62
C GLU A 991 2.38 57.06 -42.03
N SER A 992 1.27 56.44 -42.46
CA SER A 992 0.60 56.63 -43.77
C SER A 992 1.02 55.79 -44.99
N LYS A 993 0.29 54.69 -45.26
CA LYS A 993 -0.90 54.68 -46.14
C LYS A 993 -1.41 53.25 -46.38
N LYS A 994 -2.52 52.99 -45.69
CA LYS A 994 -3.42 51.84 -45.81
C LYS A 994 -4.17 51.92 -47.15
N VAL A 995 -3.81 51.09 -48.13
CA VAL A 995 -4.80 50.59 -49.10
C VAL A 995 -5.51 49.44 -48.39
N ARG A 996 -6.69 49.77 -47.88
CA ARG A 996 -7.62 48.86 -47.24
C ARG A 996 -8.18 47.95 -48.33
N LEU A 997 -7.60 46.76 -48.50
CA LEU A 997 -8.35 45.62 -49.00
C LEU A 997 -8.98 44.96 -47.76
N GLU A 998 -10.29 45.09 -47.67
CA GLU A 998 -11.13 44.48 -46.65
C GLU A 998 -11.13 42.95 -46.88
N ALA A 999 -10.10 42.27 -46.41
CA ALA A 999 -10.02 40.81 -46.38
C ALA A 999 -9.06 40.38 -45.26
N SER A 1000 -9.40 40.71 -44.01
CA SER A 1000 -8.55 40.38 -42.87
C SER A 1000 -9.35 40.52 -41.59
N ASP A 1001 -10.22 39.54 -41.33
CA ASP A 1001 -10.60 39.13 -39.97
C ASP A 1001 -11.07 37.65 -39.97
N ASP A 1002 -11.61 37.12 -41.09
CA ASP A 1002 -12.16 35.75 -41.13
C ASP A 1002 -11.13 34.61 -41.29
N LEU A 1003 -10.08 34.74 -42.11
CA LEU A 1003 -9.16 33.61 -42.39
C LEU A 1003 -8.32 33.21 -41.17
N GLY A 1004 -7.82 34.20 -40.42
CA GLY A 1004 -7.08 33.96 -39.18
C GLY A 1004 -7.96 33.41 -38.05
N CYS A 1005 -9.23 33.82 -38.00
CA CYS A 1005 -10.22 33.31 -37.05
C CYS A 1005 -10.57 31.84 -37.34
N LEU A 1006 -10.88 31.51 -38.61
CA LEU A 1006 -11.19 30.13 -39.04
C LEU A 1006 -10.00 29.20 -38.88
N SER A 1007 -8.78 29.65 -39.22
CA SER A 1007 -7.57 28.86 -39.03
C SER A 1007 -7.32 28.53 -37.56
N ARG A 1008 -7.50 29.51 -36.66
CA ARG A 1008 -7.33 29.29 -35.21
C ARG A 1008 -8.44 28.39 -34.65
N ARG A 1009 -9.68 28.52 -35.15
CA ARG A 1009 -10.81 27.65 -34.76
C ARG A 1009 -10.58 26.20 -35.19
N LEU A 1010 -10.05 25.98 -36.38
CA LEU A 1010 -9.67 24.65 -36.88
C LEU A 1010 -8.57 24.02 -36.03
N GLU A 1011 -7.52 24.77 -35.71
CA GLU A 1011 -6.42 24.29 -34.85
C GLU A 1011 -6.92 23.90 -33.44
N ILE A 1012 -7.83 24.69 -32.87
CA ILE A 1012 -8.48 24.37 -31.59
C ILE A 1012 -9.25 23.05 -31.73
N LEU A 1013 -10.14 22.92 -32.72
CA LEU A 1013 -10.93 21.71 -32.92
C LEU A 1013 -10.09 20.46 -33.18
N GLU A 1014 -8.96 20.58 -33.88
CA GLU A 1014 -8.04 19.45 -34.11
C GLU A 1014 -7.33 19.02 -32.83
N ASN A 1015 -6.89 19.97 -32.01
CA ASN A 1015 -6.26 19.69 -30.73
C ASN A 1015 -7.26 19.07 -29.73
N GLU A 1016 -8.50 19.55 -29.72
CA GLU A 1016 -9.57 18.96 -28.91
C GLU A 1016 -9.95 17.55 -29.38
N ASN A 1017 -9.99 17.30 -30.69
CA ASN A 1017 -10.24 15.97 -31.24
C ASN A 1017 -9.12 15.00 -30.82
N LYS A 1018 -7.85 15.41 -30.92
CA LYS A 1018 -6.70 14.60 -30.44
C LYS A 1018 -6.80 14.28 -28.95
N ARG A 1019 -7.11 15.28 -28.12
CA ARG A 1019 -7.29 15.13 -26.68
C ARG A 1019 -8.41 14.13 -26.35
N MET A 1020 -9.59 14.28 -26.95
CA MET A 1020 -10.71 13.37 -26.69
C MET A 1020 -10.46 11.94 -27.19
N ASN A 1021 -9.74 11.75 -28.31
CA ASN A 1021 -9.37 10.39 -28.73
C ASN A 1021 -8.39 9.73 -27.72
N ALA A 1022 -7.50 10.51 -27.10
CA ALA A 1022 -6.62 10.00 -26.05
C ALA A 1022 -7.41 9.64 -24.78
N GLU A 1023 -8.36 10.48 -24.37
CA GLU A 1023 -9.26 10.20 -23.24
C GLU A 1023 -10.14 8.95 -23.49
N LEU A 1024 -10.59 8.74 -24.74
CA LEU A 1024 -11.36 7.55 -25.09
C LEU A 1024 -10.51 6.27 -25.02
N GLN A 1025 -9.24 6.35 -25.43
CA GLN A 1025 -8.30 5.22 -25.33
C GLN A 1025 -8.04 4.84 -23.87
N THR A 1026 -7.85 5.81 -22.97
CA THR A 1026 -7.65 5.53 -21.54
C THR A 1026 -8.91 4.96 -20.88
N LEU A 1027 -10.10 5.43 -21.28
CA LEU A 1027 -11.37 4.86 -20.82
C LEU A 1027 -11.56 3.40 -21.28
N ARG A 1028 -11.13 3.05 -22.51
CA ARG A 1028 -11.15 1.67 -23.00
C ARG A 1028 -10.24 0.74 -22.20
N GLU A 1029 -9.01 1.17 -21.93
CA GLU A 1029 -8.06 0.41 -21.12
C GLU A 1029 -8.56 0.26 -19.67
N SER A 1030 -9.16 1.30 -19.11
CA SER A 1030 -9.81 1.24 -17.79
C SER A 1030 -11.02 0.30 -17.76
N LYS A 1031 -11.77 0.16 -18.86
CA LYS A 1031 -12.89 -0.78 -18.97
C LYS A 1031 -12.39 -2.23 -18.99
N GLU A 1032 -11.42 -2.54 -19.83
CA GLU A 1032 -10.84 -3.89 -19.97
C GLU A 1032 -10.23 -4.39 -18.65
N THR A 1033 -9.54 -3.49 -17.92
CA THR A 1033 -9.00 -3.81 -16.59
C THR A 1033 -10.09 -4.02 -15.52
N ALA A 1034 -11.27 -3.42 -15.67
CA ALA A 1034 -12.42 -3.68 -14.80
C ALA A 1034 -13.13 -5.00 -15.16
N GLU A 1035 -13.26 -5.32 -16.45
CA GLU A 1035 -13.84 -6.59 -16.93
C GLU A 1035 -13.04 -7.79 -16.40
N THR A 1036 -11.72 -7.75 -16.53
CA THR A 1036 -10.82 -8.81 -16.03
C THR A 1036 -10.88 -8.97 -14.51
N LYS A 1037 -11.07 -7.87 -13.75
CA LYS A 1037 -11.28 -7.94 -12.29
C LYS A 1037 -12.62 -8.58 -11.93
N VAL A 1038 -13.68 -8.29 -12.67
CA VAL A 1038 -14.99 -8.93 -12.46
C VAL A 1038 -14.88 -10.44 -12.72
N GLU A 1039 -14.22 -10.85 -13.79
CA GLU A 1039 -14.04 -12.26 -14.13
C GLU A 1039 -13.24 -13.03 -13.05
N THR A 1040 -12.17 -12.42 -12.52
CA THR A 1040 -11.38 -13.05 -11.44
C THR A 1040 -12.17 -13.16 -10.13
N LEU A 1041 -12.94 -12.13 -9.75
CA LEU A 1041 -13.80 -12.16 -8.57
C LEU A 1041 -14.96 -13.17 -8.71
N GLU A 1042 -15.51 -13.33 -9.91
CA GLU A 1042 -16.53 -14.35 -10.19
C GLU A 1042 -15.98 -15.77 -10.06
N ALA A 1043 -14.77 -16.02 -10.56
CA ALA A 1043 -14.08 -17.30 -10.37
C ALA A 1043 -13.80 -17.59 -8.88
N ASP A 1044 -13.39 -16.56 -8.13
CA ASP A 1044 -13.19 -16.63 -6.68
C ASP A 1044 -14.47 -16.93 -5.92
N LYS A 1045 -15.59 -16.31 -6.31
CA LYS A 1045 -16.92 -16.58 -5.74
C LYS A 1045 -17.32 -18.04 -5.95
N VAL A 1046 -17.15 -18.57 -7.16
CA VAL A 1046 -17.48 -19.98 -7.47
C VAL A 1046 -16.63 -20.94 -6.62
N ARG A 1047 -15.35 -20.63 -6.41
CA ARG A 1047 -14.49 -21.42 -5.51
C ARG A 1047 -15.01 -21.41 -4.06
N LEU A 1048 -15.38 -20.25 -3.54
CA LEU A 1048 -15.93 -20.10 -2.18
C LEU A 1048 -17.30 -20.80 -2.04
N GLU A 1049 -18.14 -20.77 -3.07
CA GLU A 1049 -19.41 -21.53 -3.09
C GLU A 1049 -19.16 -23.04 -3.02
N ILE A 1050 -18.14 -23.53 -3.73
CA ILE A 1050 -17.74 -24.94 -3.68
C ILE A 1050 -17.23 -25.31 -2.29
N GLU A 1051 -16.42 -24.46 -1.64
CA GLU A 1051 -15.94 -24.66 -0.26
C GLU A 1051 -17.11 -24.65 0.74
N LEU A 1052 -18.04 -23.71 0.62
CA LEU A 1052 -19.22 -23.62 1.50
C LEU A 1052 -20.13 -24.86 1.38
N VAL A 1053 -20.29 -25.40 0.17
CA VAL A 1053 -21.04 -26.64 -0.06
C VAL A 1053 -20.30 -27.84 0.53
N LYS A 1054 -18.97 -27.91 0.37
CA LYS A 1054 -18.14 -28.96 0.97
C LYS A 1054 -18.25 -28.95 2.50
N GLU A 1055 -18.22 -27.78 3.14
CA GLU A 1055 -18.31 -27.72 4.61
C GLU A 1055 -19.73 -27.96 5.16
N ARG A 1056 -20.79 -27.50 4.46
CA ARG A 1056 -22.17 -27.88 4.82
C ARG A 1056 -22.40 -29.38 4.76
N SER A 1057 -21.70 -30.08 3.87
CA SER A 1057 -21.82 -31.53 3.69
C SER A 1057 -21.20 -32.33 4.84
N ARG A 1058 -20.35 -31.72 5.68
CA ARG A 1058 -19.70 -32.39 6.82
C ARG A 1058 -20.56 -32.42 8.10
N SER A 1059 -21.67 -31.68 8.16
CA SER A 1059 -22.46 -31.45 9.39
C SER A 1059 -23.61 -32.47 9.66
N PHE A 1060 -24.07 -33.24 8.67
CA PHE A 1060 -25.25 -34.12 8.83
C PHE A 1060 -24.92 -35.60 9.02
N THR A 1061 -24.27 -35.98 10.13
CA THR A 1061 -24.35 -37.36 10.65
C THR A 1061 -24.22 -37.40 12.18
N ALA A 1062 -25.34 -37.50 12.89
CA ALA A 1062 -25.42 -38.01 14.26
C ALA A 1062 -26.54 -39.07 14.35
N PRO A 1063 -26.35 -40.21 15.05
CA PRO A 1063 -27.24 -41.36 14.97
C PRO A 1063 -28.27 -41.42 16.10
N ASP A 1064 -29.53 -41.75 15.76
CA ASP A 1064 -30.47 -42.31 16.72
C ASP A 1064 -31.27 -43.47 16.08
N THR A 1065 -31.15 -44.65 16.72
CA THR A 1065 -32.02 -45.84 16.77
C THR A 1065 -32.49 -46.60 15.48
N LEU A 1066 -32.14 -47.89 15.44
CA LEU A 1066 -32.51 -49.02 14.53
C LEU A 1066 -34.03 -49.36 14.49
N PRO A 1067 -34.53 -50.29 13.60
CA PRO A 1067 -34.01 -50.83 12.32
C PRO A 1067 -35.06 -50.89 11.17
N SER A 1068 -34.64 -50.87 9.89
CA SER A 1068 -35.27 -51.66 8.81
C SER A 1068 -34.50 -51.58 7.49
N SER A 1069 -34.45 -52.72 6.80
CA SER A 1069 -33.90 -53.07 5.48
C SER A 1069 -33.62 -51.96 4.44
N GLY A 1070 -32.51 -52.12 3.71
CA GLY A 1070 -32.46 -51.80 2.27
C GLY A 1070 -31.21 -51.06 1.77
N SER A 1071 -30.16 -51.84 1.45
CA SER A 1071 -29.26 -51.70 0.28
C SER A 1071 -28.73 -50.33 -0.22
N ARG A 1072 -27.38 -50.28 -0.32
CA ARG A 1072 -26.51 -49.56 -1.30
C ARG A 1072 -26.38 -48.04 -1.14
N GLU A 1073 -25.26 -47.37 -1.42
CA GLU A 1073 -23.86 -47.66 -1.80
C GLU A 1073 -23.10 -46.30 -1.66
N LYS A 1074 -21.83 -46.36 -1.24
CA LYS A 1074 -20.67 -45.51 -1.61
C LYS A 1074 -20.46 -44.06 -1.13
N ASP A 1075 -19.30 -43.95 -0.44
CA ASP A 1075 -18.19 -42.97 -0.53
C ASP A 1075 -18.15 -41.74 0.38
N MET A 1076 -17.24 -41.82 1.37
CA MET A 1076 -16.60 -40.76 2.14
C MET A 1076 -15.13 -40.63 1.67
N ASN A 1077 -14.54 -39.43 1.76
CA ASN A 1077 -13.18 -39.25 2.32
C ASN A 1077 -12.75 -37.79 2.58
N ASP A 1078 -11.88 -37.71 3.60
CA ASP A 1078 -10.86 -36.73 3.96
C ASP A 1078 -11.18 -35.48 4.81
N SER A 1079 -10.70 -35.54 6.06
CA SER A 1079 -10.19 -34.42 6.84
C SER A 1079 -8.97 -34.86 7.66
N VAL A 1080 -7.92 -34.06 7.49
CA VAL A 1080 -6.62 -34.11 8.17
C VAL A 1080 -6.77 -33.35 9.50
N ALA A 1081 -6.38 -33.99 10.62
CA ALA A 1081 -6.28 -33.34 11.92
C ALA A 1081 -4.81 -33.16 12.32
N VAL A 1082 -4.47 -31.93 12.67
CA VAL A 1082 -3.19 -31.47 13.20
C VAL A 1082 -3.16 -31.75 14.70
N VAL A 1083 -2.09 -32.39 15.16
CA VAL A 1083 -1.81 -32.67 16.57
C VAL A 1083 -1.07 -31.47 17.18
N SER A 1084 -1.52 -31.04 18.35
CA SER A 1084 -0.82 -30.12 19.25
C SER A 1084 0.21 -30.90 20.07
N ASP A 1085 1.48 -30.49 20.04
CA ASP A 1085 2.53 -31.05 20.89
C ASP A 1085 2.85 -30.12 22.07
N SER A 1086 2.91 -30.74 23.24
CA SER A 1086 3.51 -30.24 24.47
C SER A 1086 4.79 -31.02 24.75
N SER A 1087 5.95 -30.37 24.83
CA SER A 1087 7.12 -30.96 25.51
C SER A 1087 8.04 -29.88 26.09
N SER A 1088 8.19 -29.95 27.40
CA SER A 1088 9.14 -29.23 28.26
C SER A 1088 10.58 -29.76 28.13
N SER A 1089 11.58 -28.87 28.15
CA SER A 1089 12.96 -29.18 28.54
C SER A 1089 13.64 -27.93 29.11
N GLN A 1090 14.04 -28.01 30.38
CA GLN A 1090 14.94 -27.07 31.05
C GLN A 1090 16.39 -27.42 30.72
N ASP A 1091 17.26 -26.41 30.51
CA ASP A 1091 18.53 -26.34 31.25
C ASP A 1091 19.19 -24.94 31.21
N ALA A 1092 19.97 -24.68 32.26
CA ALA A 1092 20.49 -23.38 32.68
C ALA A 1092 21.89 -23.03 32.14
N THR A 1093 22.19 -21.73 31.97
CA THR A 1093 23.53 -21.15 32.25
C THR A 1093 23.50 -19.62 32.35
N THR A 1094 24.42 -19.10 33.17
CA THR A 1094 24.41 -17.81 33.89
C THR A 1094 25.19 -16.64 33.25
N SER A 1095 24.57 -15.44 33.25
CA SER A 1095 25.10 -14.07 33.57
C SER A 1095 26.01 -13.29 32.58
N PRO A 1096 26.16 -11.94 32.70
CA PRO A 1096 25.16 -10.85 32.84
C PRO A 1096 25.42 -9.64 31.90
N LYS A 1097 24.42 -8.76 31.61
CA LYS A 1097 24.61 -7.36 31.12
C LYS A 1097 23.28 -6.53 31.10
N PRO A 1098 23.31 -5.18 30.96
CA PRO A 1098 22.68 -4.23 31.89
C PRO A 1098 21.38 -3.59 31.37
N GLN A 1099 20.49 -3.19 32.29
CA GLN A 1099 19.24 -2.47 31.98
C GLN A 1099 19.44 -0.95 31.98
N ARG A 1100 18.94 -0.28 30.93
CA ARG A 1100 18.52 1.13 30.94
C ARG A 1100 17.04 1.18 30.60
N SER A 1101 16.23 1.75 31.50
CA SER A 1101 14.78 1.92 31.38
C SER A 1101 14.43 3.04 30.40
N CYS A 1102 13.59 2.73 29.40
CA CYS A 1102 12.97 3.70 28.50
C CYS A 1102 11.51 3.93 28.91
N GLY A 1103 11.10 5.18 29.08
CA GLY A 1103 9.75 5.60 29.47
C GLY A 1103 8.82 5.85 28.29
N CYS A 1104 8.58 4.83 27.44
CA CYS A 1104 7.67 4.92 26.29
C CYS A 1104 6.26 4.39 26.63
N ILE A 1105 5.22 5.04 26.10
CA ILE A 1105 3.79 4.71 26.25
C ILE A 1105 3.46 3.31 25.69
N THR A 1106 4.24 2.78 24.74
CA THR A 1106 4.04 1.43 24.18
C THR A 1106 4.33 0.32 25.19
N CYS A 1107 5.27 0.52 26.13
CA CYS A 1107 5.54 -0.42 27.23
C CYS A 1107 4.33 -0.59 28.16
N PHE A 1108 3.51 0.45 28.31
CA PHE A 1108 2.33 0.44 29.18
C PHE A 1108 1.21 -0.46 28.62
N THR A 1109 1.07 -0.50 27.29
CA THR A 1109 0.08 -1.37 26.62
C THR A 1109 0.43 -2.84 26.72
N HIS A 1110 1.73 -3.17 26.72
CA HIS A 1110 2.22 -4.54 26.88
C HIS A 1110 2.02 -5.07 28.30
N ILE A 1111 2.28 -4.24 29.32
CA ILE A 1111 2.06 -4.59 30.73
C ILE A 1111 0.57 -4.75 31.02
N LYS A 1112 -0.29 -3.85 30.50
CA LYS A 1112 -1.74 -3.95 30.68
C LYS A 1112 -2.33 -5.17 29.99
N LYS A 1113 -1.97 -5.43 28.72
CA LYS A 1113 -2.38 -6.67 28.02
C LYS A 1113 -1.92 -7.93 28.77
N LYS A 1114 -0.69 -7.93 29.30
CA LYS A 1114 -0.18 -9.06 30.09
C LYS A 1114 -0.99 -9.26 31.38
N ILE A 1115 -1.34 -8.18 32.09
CA ILE A 1115 -2.21 -8.23 33.27
C ILE A 1115 -3.61 -8.71 32.89
N ASP A 1116 -4.18 -8.23 31.78
CA ASP A 1116 -5.48 -8.65 31.28
C ASP A 1116 -5.49 -10.16 30.97
N THR A 1117 -4.46 -10.67 30.28
CA THR A 1117 -4.31 -12.11 30.00
C THR A 1117 -4.11 -12.94 31.28
N THR A 1118 -3.26 -12.49 32.22
CA THR A 1118 -3.04 -13.19 33.49
C THR A 1118 -4.32 -13.21 34.34
N ALA A 1119 -5.06 -12.09 34.38
CA ALA A 1119 -6.32 -12.01 35.12
C ALA A 1119 -7.42 -12.88 34.50
N ALA A 1120 -7.52 -12.93 33.16
CA ALA A 1120 -8.46 -13.80 32.46
C ALA A 1120 -8.18 -15.28 32.75
N LYS A 1121 -6.93 -15.73 32.61
CA LYS A 1121 -6.53 -17.11 32.93
C LYS A 1121 -6.76 -17.46 34.41
N LEU A 1122 -6.43 -16.56 35.34
CA LEU A 1122 -6.71 -16.78 36.78
C LEU A 1122 -8.20 -16.80 37.11
N ALA A 1123 -9.03 -16.07 36.36
CA ALA A 1123 -10.48 -16.09 36.49
C ALA A 1123 -11.07 -17.40 35.93
N GLU A 1124 -10.58 -17.89 34.78
CA GLU A 1124 -10.95 -19.19 34.20
C GLU A 1124 -10.60 -20.36 35.12
N LEU A 1125 -9.45 -20.30 35.80
CA LEU A 1125 -9.04 -21.26 36.83
C LEU A 1125 -9.77 -21.09 38.17
N GLY A 1126 -10.63 -20.07 38.30
CA GLY A 1126 -11.41 -19.80 39.52
C GLY A 1126 -10.58 -19.29 40.71
N HIS A 1127 -9.35 -18.84 40.47
CA HIS A 1127 -8.46 -18.35 41.53
C HIS A 1127 -8.75 -16.89 41.94
N ILE A 1128 -9.35 -16.10 41.06
CA ILE A 1128 -9.75 -14.71 41.33
C ILE A 1128 -11.17 -14.42 40.83
N THR A 1129 -11.79 -13.39 41.41
CA THR A 1129 -13.08 -12.82 40.99
C THR A 1129 -12.84 -11.50 40.26
N VAL A 1130 -13.34 -11.38 39.03
CA VAL A 1130 -13.13 -10.19 38.16
C VAL A 1130 -14.40 -9.38 37.91
N THR A 1131 -15.56 -9.93 38.24
CA THR A 1131 -16.89 -9.32 38.06
C THR A 1131 -17.37 -8.56 39.30
N SER A 1132 -16.85 -8.89 40.48
CA SER A 1132 -17.10 -8.19 41.74
C SER A 1132 -15.83 -8.02 42.57
N CYS A 1133 -15.86 -7.04 43.48
CA CYS A 1133 -14.82 -6.74 44.45
C CYS A 1133 -15.47 -6.51 45.83
N ASP A 1134 -16.32 -7.46 46.24
CA ASP A 1134 -17.05 -7.45 47.50
C ASP A 1134 -16.24 -8.09 48.65
N PRO A 1135 -16.56 -7.79 49.92
CA PRO A 1135 -15.86 -8.38 51.06
C PRO A 1135 -15.90 -9.92 51.01
N GLY A 1136 -14.72 -10.55 51.04
CA GLY A 1136 -14.54 -12.01 50.90
C GLY A 1136 -14.10 -12.46 49.50
N ASP A 1137 -14.12 -11.58 48.50
CA ASP A 1137 -13.65 -11.91 47.15
C ASP A 1137 -12.12 -11.99 47.10
N ASN A 1138 -11.58 -12.95 46.35
CA ASN A 1138 -10.16 -13.02 46.01
C ASN A 1138 -9.91 -12.25 44.72
N VAL A 1139 -9.06 -11.22 44.77
CA VAL A 1139 -8.84 -10.31 43.63
C VAL A 1139 -7.36 -10.11 43.34
N LEU A 1140 -7.04 -9.90 42.07
CA LEU A 1140 -5.67 -9.60 41.64
C LEU A 1140 -5.34 -8.12 41.89
N VAL A 1141 -4.29 -7.87 42.66
CA VAL A 1141 -3.72 -6.53 42.87
C VAL A 1141 -2.42 -6.38 42.08
N PHE A 1142 -2.27 -5.23 41.42
CA PHE A 1142 -1.07 -4.90 40.64
C PHE A 1142 -0.72 -3.42 40.79
N TRP A 1143 0.55 -3.08 40.51
CA TRP A 1143 0.99 -1.69 40.52
C TRP A 1143 0.62 -0.97 39.22
N ASP A 1144 -0.09 0.16 39.33
CA ASP A 1144 -0.43 1.03 38.21
C ASP A 1144 0.51 2.24 38.19
N GLU A 1145 1.36 2.33 37.17
CA GLU A 1145 2.31 3.44 36.99
C GLU A 1145 1.64 4.77 36.60
N THR A 1146 0.45 4.74 36.00
CA THR A 1146 -0.32 5.95 35.64
C THR A 1146 -0.82 6.63 36.91
N HIS A 1147 -1.40 5.84 37.82
CA HIS A 1147 -1.93 6.35 39.09
C HIS A 1147 -0.89 6.36 40.23
N ARG A 1148 0.28 5.74 40.02
CA ARG A 1148 1.35 5.51 41.01
C ARG A 1148 0.82 4.92 42.32
N THR A 1149 -0.08 3.94 42.20
CA THR A 1149 -0.67 3.24 43.34
C THR A 1149 -1.03 1.81 42.95
N TYR A 1150 -1.36 0.97 43.94
CA TYR A 1150 -1.85 -0.38 43.69
C TYR A 1150 -3.34 -0.33 43.33
N THR A 1151 -3.70 -1.04 42.26
CA THR A 1151 -5.05 -1.10 41.69
C THR A 1151 -5.50 -2.57 41.61
N PHE A 1152 -6.80 -2.80 41.72
CA PHE A 1152 -7.40 -4.12 41.57
C PHE A 1152 -7.94 -4.32 40.17
N TYR A 1153 -7.73 -5.52 39.62
CA TYR A 1153 -8.32 -5.89 38.34
C TYR A 1153 -9.82 -6.16 38.48
N GLN A 1154 -10.62 -5.50 37.66
CA GLN A 1154 -12.07 -5.66 37.55
C GLN A 1154 -12.50 -5.39 36.10
N GLU A 1155 -13.47 -6.16 35.59
CA GLU A 1155 -14.07 -5.93 34.26
C GLU A 1155 -14.95 -4.67 34.23
N SER A 1156 -15.36 -4.17 35.40
CA SER A 1156 -16.15 -2.95 35.49
C SER A 1156 -15.36 -1.72 35.04
N THR A 1157 -16.03 -0.76 34.40
CA THR A 1157 -15.43 0.53 34.00
C THR A 1157 -15.08 1.45 35.19
N THR A 1158 -15.42 1.06 36.42
CA THR A 1158 -15.13 1.84 37.63
C THR A 1158 -13.78 1.43 38.23
N LEU A 1159 -12.92 2.40 38.53
CA LEU A 1159 -11.59 2.15 39.09
C LEU A 1159 -11.66 1.68 40.56
N HIS A 1160 -10.79 0.74 40.93
CA HIS A 1160 -10.68 0.16 42.29
C HIS A 1160 -9.25 0.29 42.80
N PHE A 1161 -9.00 1.21 43.74
CA PHE A 1161 -7.66 1.46 44.30
C PHE A 1161 -7.47 0.83 45.68
N LEU A 1162 -6.26 0.36 45.97
CA LEU A 1162 -5.87 -0.12 47.29
C LEU A 1162 -5.81 1.03 48.31
N ASP A 1163 -6.43 0.84 49.47
CA ASP A 1163 -6.28 1.76 50.60
C ASP A 1163 -4.82 1.74 51.09
N PRO A 1164 -4.14 2.90 51.18
CA PRO A 1164 -2.77 2.99 51.71
C PRO A 1164 -2.58 2.40 53.11
N LYS A 1165 -3.64 2.20 53.89
CA LYS A 1165 -3.56 1.51 55.20
C LYS A 1165 -3.36 0.00 55.07
N SER A 1166 -3.69 -0.61 53.93
CA SER A 1166 -3.55 -2.04 53.67
C SER A 1166 -2.15 -2.42 53.14
N THR A 1167 -1.31 -1.46 52.73
CA THR A 1167 0.02 -1.76 52.17
C THR A 1167 0.97 -2.40 53.18
N ALA A 1168 0.91 -1.99 54.45
CA ALA A 1168 1.73 -2.55 55.53
C ALA A 1168 1.33 -3.97 55.93
N ALA A 1169 0.08 -4.39 55.65
CA ALA A 1169 -0.42 -5.74 55.94
C ALA A 1169 -0.15 -6.74 54.80
N LEU A 1170 0.22 -6.24 53.62
CA LEU A 1170 0.44 -7.03 52.40
C LEU A 1170 1.93 -7.12 52.01
N ASP A 1171 2.86 -6.64 52.86
CA ASP A 1171 4.31 -6.53 52.58
C ASP A 1171 4.66 -5.78 51.27
N LEU A 1172 3.76 -4.92 50.78
CA LEU A 1172 3.93 -4.15 49.54
C LEU A 1172 4.70 -2.82 49.77
N VAL A 1173 5.85 -2.87 50.46
CA VAL A 1173 6.67 -1.69 50.74
C VAL A 1173 7.50 -1.31 49.51
N TRP A 1174 7.36 -0.06 49.05
CA TRP A 1174 8.10 0.50 47.93
C TRP A 1174 9.50 0.96 48.36
N ASN A 1175 10.56 0.31 47.87
CA ASN A 1175 11.95 0.74 48.03
C ASN A 1175 12.48 1.36 46.71
N PRO A 1176 13.02 2.58 46.71
CA PRO A 1176 13.46 3.27 45.48
C PRO A 1176 14.68 2.67 44.76
N ASP A 1177 15.48 1.82 45.43
CA ASP A 1177 16.78 1.35 44.93
C ASP A 1177 16.82 -0.14 44.50
N GLU A 1178 15.70 -0.87 44.57
CA GLU A 1178 15.60 -2.25 44.05
C GLU A 1178 14.82 -2.30 42.74
N SER A 1179 15.42 -2.92 41.71
CA SER A 1179 14.77 -3.18 40.41
C SER A 1179 13.44 -3.91 40.60
N LEU A 1180 12.36 -3.38 40.01
CA LEU A 1180 10.99 -3.93 40.07
C LEU A 1180 10.95 -5.42 39.69
N LYS A 1181 10.99 -6.29 40.71
CA LYS A 1181 10.59 -7.70 40.58
C LYS A 1181 9.09 -7.77 40.86
N ASN A 1182 8.31 -8.16 39.84
CA ASN A 1182 6.91 -8.60 39.85
C ASN A 1182 6.09 -8.32 41.12
N THR A 1183 5.35 -7.20 41.13
CA THR A 1183 4.42 -6.79 42.19
C THR A 1183 2.96 -7.13 41.84
N GLN A 1184 2.70 -8.37 41.45
CA GLN A 1184 1.33 -8.91 41.32
C GLN A 1184 1.07 -9.87 42.49
N SER A 1185 -0.11 -9.77 43.11
CA SER A 1185 -0.50 -10.66 44.20
C SER A 1185 -2.02 -10.86 44.22
N ILE A 1186 -2.47 -12.01 44.72
CA ILE A 1186 -3.88 -12.31 44.94
C ILE A 1186 -4.19 -12.06 46.41
N VAL A 1187 -5.20 -11.22 46.67
CA VAL A 1187 -5.54 -10.77 48.02
C VAL A 1187 -7.05 -10.88 48.27
N GLU A 1188 -7.42 -11.12 49.52
CA GLU A 1188 -8.82 -11.18 49.95
C GLU A 1188 -9.34 -9.79 50.34
N VAL A 1189 -10.48 -9.39 49.78
CA VAL A 1189 -11.11 -8.08 50.02
C VAL A 1189 -11.73 -8.01 51.42
N ALA A 1190 -11.38 -6.97 52.18
CA ALA A 1190 -11.92 -6.70 53.52
C ALA A 1190 -13.19 -5.84 53.48
N SER A 1191 -13.14 -4.76 52.71
CA SER A 1191 -14.20 -3.74 52.63
C SER A 1191 -13.97 -2.83 51.44
N LYS A 1192 -15.05 -2.32 50.83
CA LYS A 1192 -15.00 -1.35 49.72
C LYS A 1192 -15.74 -0.07 50.07
N GLU A 1193 -15.17 1.08 49.72
CA GLU A 1193 -15.71 2.41 50.00
C GLU A 1193 -15.81 3.22 48.70
N TYR A 1194 -17.01 3.72 48.38
CA TYR A 1194 -17.20 4.56 47.20
C TYR A 1194 -16.70 5.99 47.43
N CYS A 1195 -15.81 6.45 46.55
CA CYS A 1195 -15.09 7.71 46.67
C CYS A 1195 -15.31 8.61 45.45
N HIS A 1196 -15.23 9.93 45.66
CA HIS A 1196 -15.33 10.94 44.62
C HIS A 1196 -14.18 11.95 44.76
N ALA A 1197 -13.41 12.13 43.68
CA ALA A 1197 -12.26 13.04 43.63
C ALA A 1197 -12.70 14.52 43.59
N ILE A 1198 -12.46 15.26 44.68
CA ILE A 1198 -12.86 16.67 44.81
C ILE A 1198 -11.72 17.63 44.38
N LYS A 1199 -10.47 17.17 44.37
CA LYS A 1199 -9.27 17.98 44.04
C LYS A 1199 -8.61 17.49 42.75
N ILE A 1200 -8.07 18.43 41.97
CA ILE A 1200 -7.37 18.16 40.70
C ILE A 1200 -6.07 17.40 40.95
N ASP A 1201 -5.33 17.75 42.00
CA ASP A 1201 -4.16 17.02 42.47
C ASP A 1201 -4.54 16.19 43.71
N ASN A 1202 -4.94 14.93 43.48
CA ASN A 1202 -5.30 13.99 44.54
C ASN A 1202 -4.35 12.79 44.55
N ARG A 1203 -4.34 12.07 45.68
CA ARG A 1203 -3.42 10.95 45.95
C ARG A 1203 -3.47 9.82 44.91
N TYR A 1204 -4.60 9.68 44.19
CA TYR A 1204 -4.79 8.66 43.15
C TYR A 1204 -4.57 9.22 41.73
N ARG A 1205 -4.19 10.50 41.59
CA ARG A 1205 -3.91 11.19 40.33
C ARG A 1205 -5.04 11.09 39.29
N VAL A 1206 -6.29 10.96 39.75
CA VAL A 1206 -7.47 10.96 38.88
C VAL A 1206 -8.00 12.38 38.66
N PRO A 1207 -8.66 12.70 37.53
CA PRO A 1207 -9.27 14.02 37.34
C PRO A 1207 -10.30 14.38 38.43
N ARG A 1208 -10.45 15.68 38.72
CA ARG A 1208 -11.52 16.16 39.61
C ARG A 1208 -12.89 15.77 39.01
N GLY A 1209 -13.77 15.19 39.83
CA GLY A 1209 -15.05 14.66 39.37
C GLY A 1209 -15.09 13.14 39.23
N THR A 1210 -13.93 12.48 39.21
CA THR A 1210 -13.85 11.02 39.03
C THR A 1210 -14.41 10.28 40.23
N LYS A 1211 -15.26 9.28 39.99
CA LYS A 1211 -15.80 8.38 41.01
C LYS A 1211 -15.08 7.03 40.92
N PHE A 1212 -14.67 6.49 42.06
CA PHE A 1212 -13.89 5.25 42.14
C PHE A 1212 -14.14 4.55 43.49
N TYR A 1213 -13.77 3.28 43.60
CA TYR A 1213 -13.79 2.56 44.87
C TYR A 1213 -12.40 2.54 45.51
N ARG A 1214 -12.36 2.76 46.83
CA ARG A 1214 -11.19 2.50 47.67
C ARG A 1214 -11.42 1.21 48.42
N VAL A 1215 -10.53 0.25 48.26
CA VAL A 1215 -10.69 -1.12 48.76
C VAL A 1215 -9.61 -1.43 49.79
N ARG A 1216 -10.02 -1.95 50.95
CA ARG A 1216 -9.12 -2.52 51.96
C ARG A 1216 -9.02 -4.02 51.75
N ALA A 1217 -7.83 -4.58 51.86
CA ALA A 1217 -7.56 -6.03 51.79
C ALA A 1217 -6.94 -6.51 53.12
N VAL A 1218 -7.22 -7.78 53.48
CA VAL A 1218 -6.88 -8.33 54.82
C VAL A 1218 -5.59 -9.14 54.81
N LYS A 1219 -5.38 -10.03 53.83
CA LYS A 1219 -4.24 -10.98 53.77
C LYS A 1219 -3.94 -11.42 52.32
N PRO A 1220 -2.68 -11.75 51.98
CA PRO A 1220 -2.35 -12.47 50.75
C PRO A 1220 -2.90 -13.91 50.81
N VAL A 1221 -3.38 -14.44 49.69
CA VAL A 1221 -3.78 -15.86 49.59
C VAL A 1221 -2.51 -16.73 49.62
N GLY A 1222 -2.47 -17.74 50.49
CA GLY A 1222 -1.25 -18.50 50.84
C GLY A 1222 -0.48 -19.11 49.66
N ASP A 1223 -1.18 -19.47 48.58
CA ASP A 1223 -0.59 -20.05 47.36
C ASP A 1223 -0.53 -19.06 46.19
N SER A 1224 -0.71 -17.75 46.43
CA SER A 1224 -0.77 -16.73 45.38
C SER A 1224 0.45 -16.74 44.45
N ALA A 1225 1.65 -17.02 44.97
CA ALA A 1225 2.87 -17.07 44.17
C ALA A 1225 2.91 -18.30 43.26
N ALA A 1226 2.43 -19.45 43.73
CA ALA A 1226 2.35 -20.67 42.93
C ALA A 1226 1.25 -20.56 41.85
N MET A 1227 0.10 -19.96 42.20
CA MET A 1227 -0.99 -19.69 41.26
C MET A 1227 -0.56 -18.73 40.15
N LEU A 1228 0.12 -17.63 40.49
CA LEU A 1228 0.65 -16.69 39.50
C LEU A 1228 1.77 -17.30 38.64
N ALA A 1229 2.60 -18.19 39.19
CA ALA A 1229 3.63 -18.90 38.45
C ALA A 1229 3.04 -19.91 37.45
N SER A 1230 1.99 -20.66 37.85
CA SER A 1230 1.33 -21.63 36.97
C SER A 1230 0.72 -21.01 35.70
N VAL A 1231 0.32 -19.75 35.78
CA VAL A 1231 -0.29 -19.00 34.67
C VAL A 1231 0.75 -18.28 33.80
N GLN A 1232 1.99 -18.13 34.28
CA GLN A 1232 3.08 -17.47 33.55
C GLN A 1232 4.02 -18.45 32.82
N GLU A 1233 3.94 -19.75 33.09
CA GLU A 1233 4.70 -20.82 32.41
C GLU A 1233 3.97 -21.44 31.21
N GLU A 1234 2.69 -21.11 31.00
CA GLU A 1234 1.86 -21.40 29.80
C GLU A 1234 1.67 -20.16 28.93
#